data_AF-A0A3N0G086-F1
#
_entry.id   AF-A0A3N0G086-F1
#
_cell.length_a   1.000
_cell.length_b   1.000
_cell.length_c   1.000
_cell.angle_alpha   90.00
_cell.angle_beta   90.00
_cell.angle_gamma   90.00
#
_symmetry.space_group_name_H-M   'P 1'
#
loop_
_entity.id
_entity.type
_entity.pdbx_description
1 polymer ?
#
loop_
_entity_poly.entity_id
_entity_poly.type
_entity_poly.pdbx_seq_one_letter_code
_entity_poly.pdbx_strand_id
1 'polypeptide(L)'
;MFSSNLNKLLDVTSGVKTTYKIGKNLEQRLTGRFYTPARIGKTMVSDVARRIDMSEDLKIIDPFCGDGRLLCWLIEAMYEQGKIPSKTLLISAWDCDQTAVETARTLLSQTIISLGISVANIEIQTTDSFEHALKNLQSFDVCVTNPPWETIRPDSRELAELKQDAKDIYVSLLKEKVFLLDKAYPYSKPARKFSGWGANLARCGIEASVRLTAPGGLFAIVAPATILGDQVSAPLRTWLFSQNFVDAIHHYPAEARLFDGVDQSAVYFVGHRSDGQRERSVLEVIQHFEQEQGAQPPILRLSLSYLEENNYAIGFGGSPEIVRAMFYFADLPKLSDYEVGVDSLFKIGRELDETGIMSKLTGKGIYRFAKGRQITRYSQIAGDAVFLKGTIPTPQSSDFHRLVWRDVARQSSARRVIATIIPPNVVTGNSLNILVPKKMSYDLLLALLGIFNSVIFEAQVRASISTNHLSVGAIRRIKVPPLLSEMHVERVSQLVEKQLREPSESLSAQIDVEVARWYGLPDDVFLGLLTMLEKHSPGDVSEIKKIMVLDRKESKDEIRRIENHYASTLSELDLRICRSVPPGGNWKDIPEDIPSERIKNIRLSFAKGEGSRSTYYGRLHPDRPSYTINTYFTRPGNGCHIHYDYSGEQHRTLSHREAARLQSFPDDFVFKGKKGAVTTQIGNAVPPLLAFQIAKHLNIVGQTVELFAGAGGLGLGFKWAGWETLVGNELEASFAETYRANVHSNILVGDITDNGIKKQILKEAEEVRDKGLPLCVLGGPPCQGFSTAGNKRSMKDERNWLFRDYCELLAAIKPDVFLFENVTGLLNMERGHVFEMIKNELSKHAKRLIVWKLHSEDYAIPQRRNRVIIVGDNTGKVPEYAPRIISTLSTCGLPRAPSVKDALDDLPALQPGQDGGDLGYRHESTTPYQALMRGEISVAQYLAKVTQ
;
A
#
# COMPACT_ATOMS: atom_id res chain seq x y z
N MET A 1 37.01 -37.85 3.45
CA MET A 1 38.49 -37.77 3.53
C MET A 1 39.00 -36.99 4.73
N PHE A 2 38.38 -35.89 5.17
CA PHE A 2 38.87 -35.10 6.32
C PHE A 2 38.84 -35.85 7.66
N SER A 3 37.77 -36.57 8.00
CA SER A 3 37.69 -37.38 9.23
C SER A 3 38.66 -38.57 9.23
N SER A 4 38.71 -39.28 8.10
CA SER A 4 39.61 -40.44 7.91
C SER A 4 41.09 -40.06 7.86
N ASN A 5 41.41 -38.88 7.29
CA ASN A 5 42.79 -38.39 7.21
C ASN A 5 43.21 -37.66 8.48
N LEU A 6 42.32 -36.98 9.20
CA LEU A 6 42.68 -36.32 10.45
C LEU A 6 43.00 -37.35 11.55
N ASN A 7 42.20 -38.41 11.69
CA ASN A 7 42.50 -39.50 12.62
C ASN A 7 43.81 -40.22 12.20
N LYS A 8 44.01 -40.52 10.91
CA LYS A 8 45.27 -41.10 10.42
C LYS A 8 46.47 -40.17 10.60
N LEU A 9 46.35 -38.85 10.38
CA LEU A 9 47.46 -37.91 10.55
C LEU A 9 47.79 -37.68 12.03
N LEU A 10 46.78 -37.59 12.89
CA LEU A 10 46.94 -37.48 14.33
C LEU A 10 47.53 -38.76 14.93
N ASP A 11 47.16 -39.93 14.42
CA ASP A 11 47.80 -41.21 14.79
C ASP A 11 49.28 -41.27 14.35
N VAL A 12 49.61 -40.78 13.14
CA VAL A 12 50.98 -40.78 12.61
C VAL A 12 51.90 -39.78 13.34
N THR A 13 51.37 -38.64 13.81
CA THR A 13 52.16 -37.59 14.46
C THR A 13 52.25 -37.70 15.98
N SER A 14 51.31 -38.39 16.63
CA SER A 14 51.29 -38.51 18.10
C SER A 14 52.04 -39.72 18.67
N GLY A 15 52.39 -40.70 17.84
CA GLY A 15 53.13 -41.91 18.25
C GLY A 15 52.35 -42.87 19.15
N VAL A 16 51.03 -42.68 19.30
CA VAL A 16 50.16 -43.49 20.16
C VAL A 16 48.98 -43.99 19.33
N LYS A 17 48.75 -45.31 19.31
CA LYS A 17 47.46 -45.88 18.86
C LYS A 17 46.39 -45.47 19.88
N THR A 18 45.74 -44.35 19.64
CA THR A 18 44.65 -43.88 20.49
C THR A 18 43.33 -44.05 19.73
N THR A 19 42.58 -45.09 20.08
CA THR A 19 41.12 -45.08 19.89
C THR A 19 40.55 -43.98 20.78
N TYR A 20 40.51 -42.75 20.27
CA TYR A 20 39.80 -41.66 20.91
C TYR A 20 38.30 -41.99 20.88
N LYS A 21 37.72 -42.31 22.04
CA LYS A 21 36.26 -42.37 22.20
C LYS A 21 35.72 -40.96 22.19
N ILE A 22 35.44 -40.47 20.99
CA ILE A 22 34.64 -39.29 20.74
C ILE A 22 33.26 -39.55 21.40
N GLY A 23 32.88 -38.78 22.42
CA GLY A 23 31.57 -38.94 23.06
C GLY A 23 30.43 -38.77 22.04
N LYS A 24 29.27 -39.41 22.26
CA LYS A 24 28.10 -39.40 21.34
C LYS A 24 27.77 -38.00 20.76
N ASN A 25 27.88 -36.95 21.57
CA ASN A 25 27.63 -35.55 21.14
C ASN A 25 28.70 -34.96 20.20
N LEU A 26 29.95 -35.39 20.31
CA LEU A 26 31.06 -34.88 19.51
C LEU A 26 31.13 -35.59 18.15
N GLU A 27 30.80 -36.89 18.10
CA GLU A 27 30.73 -37.66 16.86
C GLU A 27 29.54 -37.18 16.02
N GLN A 28 28.38 -36.93 16.64
CA GLN A 28 27.22 -36.32 15.98
C GLN A 28 27.50 -34.91 15.44
N ARG A 29 28.29 -34.09 16.14
CA ARG A 29 28.67 -32.74 15.68
C ARG A 29 29.73 -32.76 14.57
N LEU A 30 30.71 -33.66 14.64
CA LEU A 30 31.78 -33.80 13.63
C LEU A 30 31.29 -34.45 12.34
N THR A 31 30.34 -35.38 12.42
CA THR A 31 29.67 -36.00 11.27
C THR A 31 28.49 -35.19 10.76
N GLY A 32 28.01 -34.21 11.53
CA GLY A 32 26.82 -33.42 11.18
C GLY A 32 25.53 -34.25 11.17
N ARG A 33 25.44 -35.31 12.00
CA ARG A 33 24.25 -36.18 12.14
C ARG A 33 23.05 -35.42 12.74
N PHE A 34 22.49 -34.51 11.96
CA PHE A 34 21.18 -33.92 12.15
C PHE A 34 20.29 -34.43 11.04
N TYR A 35 19.67 -35.58 11.28
CA TYR A 35 18.77 -36.15 10.29
C TYR A 35 17.57 -35.22 10.06
N THR A 36 17.13 -35.14 8.80
CA THR A 36 15.97 -34.33 8.43
C THR A 36 14.73 -34.78 9.20
N PRO A 37 14.06 -33.87 9.95
CA PRO A 37 12.81 -34.19 10.64
C PRO A 37 11.71 -34.55 9.63
N ALA A 38 10.86 -35.54 9.97
CA ALA A 38 9.80 -36.00 9.05
C ALA A 38 8.84 -34.88 8.63
N ARG A 39 8.53 -33.94 9.55
CA ARG A 39 7.62 -32.81 9.30
C ARG A 39 8.11 -31.93 8.14
N ILE A 40 9.39 -31.58 8.12
CA ILE A 40 9.95 -30.74 7.05
C ILE A 40 10.28 -31.56 5.80
N GLY A 41 10.87 -32.75 5.98
CA GLY A 41 11.32 -33.59 4.87
C GLY A 41 10.18 -34.13 4.00
N LYS A 42 9.13 -34.70 4.60
CA LYS A 42 7.98 -35.24 3.84
C LYS A 42 7.21 -34.15 3.11
N THR A 43 7.03 -32.99 3.73
CA THR A 43 6.40 -31.83 3.10
C THR A 43 7.21 -31.36 1.89
N MET A 44 8.52 -31.20 2.06
CA MET A 44 9.42 -30.77 0.98
C MET A 44 9.42 -31.73 -0.20
N VAL A 45 9.59 -33.04 0.02
CA VAL A 45 9.67 -34.00 -1.09
C VAL A 45 8.32 -34.21 -1.79
N SER A 46 7.20 -34.08 -1.08
CA SER A 46 5.87 -34.06 -1.70
C SER A 46 5.69 -32.82 -2.60
N ASP A 47 6.25 -31.68 -2.18
CA ASP A 47 6.27 -30.45 -2.98
C ASP A 47 7.13 -30.59 -4.25
N VAL A 48 8.29 -31.26 -4.13
CA VAL A 48 9.16 -31.59 -5.26
C VAL A 48 8.48 -32.57 -6.22
N ALA A 49 7.92 -33.67 -5.73
CA ALA A 49 7.27 -34.69 -6.56
C ALA A 49 6.16 -34.09 -7.43
N ARG A 50 5.39 -33.11 -6.91
CA ARG A 50 4.35 -32.40 -7.67
C ARG A 50 4.90 -31.60 -8.85
N ARG A 51 6.14 -31.11 -8.75
CA ARG A 51 6.82 -30.28 -9.77
C ARG A 51 7.64 -31.09 -10.77
N ILE A 52 7.91 -32.37 -10.50
CA ILE A 52 8.64 -33.22 -11.44
C ILE A 52 7.79 -33.41 -12.71
N ASP A 53 8.36 -33.03 -13.85
CA ASP A 53 7.79 -33.32 -15.17
C ASP A 53 7.99 -34.81 -15.51
N MET A 54 7.01 -35.40 -16.20
CA MET A 54 7.09 -36.80 -16.61
C MET A 54 8.17 -36.96 -17.69
N SER A 55 9.18 -37.79 -17.40
CA SER A 55 10.26 -38.12 -18.33
C SER A 55 10.44 -39.64 -18.46
N GLU A 56 11.06 -40.09 -19.56
CA GLU A 56 11.43 -41.49 -19.73
C GLU A 56 12.59 -41.88 -18.81
N ASP A 57 13.52 -40.95 -18.56
CA ASP A 57 14.69 -41.11 -17.72
C ASP A 57 14.74 -39.98 -16.67
N LEU A 58 15.10 -40.31 -15.43
CA LEU A 58 15.23 -39.32 -14.35
C LEU A 58 16.44 -39.63 -13.47
N LYS A 59 17.24 -38.60 -13.17
CA LYS A 59 18.39 -38.67 -12.27
C LYS A 59 18.14 -37.84 -11.02
N ILE A 60 18.05 -38.51 -9.88
CA ILE A 60 17.85 -37.88 -8.58
C ILE A 60 19.08 -38.02 -7.70
N ILE A 61 19.36 -37.03 -6.86
CA ILE A 61 20.51 -37.05 -5.94
C ILE A 61 20.20 -36.43 -4.57
N ASP A 62 20.80 -37.02 -3.54
CA ASP A 62 21.11 -36.36 -2.27
C ASP A 62 22.63 -36.36 -2.03
N PRO A 63 23.33 -35.23 -2.22
CA PRO A 63 24.77 -35.14 -2.05
C PRO A 63 25.21 -35.13 -0.56
N PHE A 64 24.29 -35.07 0.40
CA PHE A 64 24.59 -35.10 1.84
C PHE A 64 23.59 -36.06 2.53
N CYS A 65 23.56 -37.32 2.07
CA CYS A 65 22.40 -38.17 2.25
C CYS A 65 22.15 -38.65 3.68
N GLY A 66 23.17 -38.66 4.55
CA GLY A 66 23.07 -39.30 5.85
C GLY A 66 22.57 -40.74 5.71
N ASP A 67 21.45 -41.06 6.33
CA ASP A 67 20.81 -42.38 6.26
C ASP A 67 19.89 -42.59 5.06
N GLY A 68 19.86 -41.67 4.10
CA GLY A 68 19.12 -41.78 2.85
C GLY A 68 17.60 -41.56 2.97
N ARG A 69 17.09 -41.18 4.15
CA ARG A 69 15.63 -41.03 4.38
C ARG A 69 14.95 -40.06 3.42
N LEU A 70 15.65 -39.00 3.01
CA LEU A 70 15.07 -37.96 2.17
C LEU A 70 14.78 -38.47 0.76
N LEU A 71 15.71 -39.25 0.19
CA LEU A 71 15.50 -39.93 -1.09
C LEU A 71 14.39 -40.98 -0.98
N CYS A 72 14.32 -41.72 0.13
CA CYS A 72 13.24 -42.70 0.34
C CYS A 72 11.86 -42.00 0.32
N TRP A 73 11.70 -40.90 1.06
CA TRP A 73 10.45 -40.15 1.07
C TRP A 73 10.13 -39.52 -0.29
N LEU A 74 11.13 -39.09 -1.06
CA LEU A 74 10.92 -38.59 -2.41
C LEU A 74 10.41 -39.69 -3.34
N ILE A 75 11.00 -40.88 -3.29
CA ILE A 75 10.58 -42.02 -4.11
C ILE A 75 9.14 -42.44 -3.75
N GLU A 76 8.81 -42.50 -2.45
CA GLU A 76 7.45 -42.75 -1.98
C GLU A 76 6.46 -41.71 -2.53
N ALA A 77 6.78 -40.41 -2.40
CA ALA A 77 5.93 -39.33 -2.90
C ALA A 77 5.79 -39.35 -4.44
N MET A 78 6.85 -39.68 -5.17
CA MET A 78 6.79 -39.84 -6.63
C MET A 78 5.91 -41.03 -7.01
N TYR A 79 6.03 -42.16 -6.30
CA TYR A 79 5.20 -43.34 -6.54
C TYR A 79 3.71 -43.04 -6.31
N GLU A 80 3.37 -42.42 -5.17
CA GLU A 80 2.00 -42.02 -4.83
C GLU A 80 1.38 -41.06 -5.86
N GLN A 81 2.20 -40.20 -6.47
CA GLN A 81 1.76 -39.21 -7.46
C GLN A 81 1.89 -39.68 -8.92
N GLY A 82 2.29 -40.93 -9.16
CA GLY A 82 2.45 -41.48 -10.51
C GLY A 82 3.59 -40.84 -11.32
N LYS A 83 4.67 -40.41 -10.64
CA LYS A 83 5.82 -39.67 -11.20
C LYS A 83 7.09 -40.53 -11.34
N ILE A 84 6.96 -41.86 -11.30
CA ILE A 84 8.09 -42.77 -11.55
C ILE A 84 8.34 -42.83 -13.06
N PRO A 85 9.60 -42.66 -13.55
CA PRO A 85 9.92 -42.67 -14.96
C PRO A 85 9.68 -44.06 -15.59
N SER A 86 9.41 -44.10 -16.90
CA SER A 86 9.05 -45.34 -17.58
C SER A 86 10.25 -46.21 -18.00
N LYS A 87 11.46 -45.65 -18.11
CA LYS A 87 12.68 -46.40 -18.52
C LYS A 87 13.70 -46.50 -17.41
N THR A 88 14.20 -45.37 -16.89
CA THR A 88 15.33 -45.39 -15.94
C THR A 88 15.14 -44.37 -14.82
N LEU A 89 15.34 -44.81 -13.57
CA LEU A 89 15.47 -43.94 -12.40
C LEU A 89 16.86 -44.11 -11.78
N LEU A 90 17.76 -43.17 -12.02
CA LEU A 90 19.09 -43.17 -11.38
C LEU A 90 19.00 -42.45 -10.03
N ILE A 91 19.41 -43.15 -8.96
CA ILE A 91 19.34 -42.67 -7.58
C ILE A 91 20.75 -42.59 -7.03
N SER A 92 21.26 -41.37 -6.89
CA SER A 92 22.61 -41.12 -6.37
C SER A 92 22.57 -40.64 -4.93
N ALA A 93 23.37 -41.22 -4.03
CA ALA A 93 23.49 -40.76 -2.64
C ALA A 93 24.94 -40.73 -2.17
N TRP A 94 25.38 -39.59 -1.64
CA TRP A 94 26.75 -39.37 -1.19
C TRP A 94 26.78 -38.95 0.27
N ASP A 95 27.71 -39.51 1.04
CA ASP A 95 28.04 -39.00 2.38
C ASP A 95 29.52 -39.26 2.69
N CYS A 96 30.08 -38.51 3.64
CA CYS A 96 31.45 -38.72 4.08
C CYS A 96 31.57 -39.75 5.21
N ASP A 97 30.45 -40.17 5.83
CA ASP A 97 30.36 -41.23 6.84
C ASP A 97 29.94 -42.57 6.21
N GLN A 98 30.88 -43.51 6.17
CA GLN A 98 30.67 -44.88 5.67
C GLN A 98 29.46 -45.58 6.33
N THR A 99 29.23 -45.37 7.62
CA THR A 99 28.13 -46.02 8.36
C THR A 99 26.77 -45.51 7.88
N ALA A 100 26.69 -44.20 7.61
CA ALA A 100 25.50 -43.55 7.10
C ALA A 100 25.17 -44.05 5.68
N VAL A 101 26.20 -44.14 4.82
CA VAL A 101 26.13 -44.70 3.46
C VAL A 101 25.60 -46.15 3.44
N GLU A 102 26.07 -47.00 4.34
CA GLU A 102 25.59 -48.38 4.46
C GLU A 102 24.12 -48.46 4.91
N THR A 103 23.72 -47.57 5.81
CA THR A 103 22.32 -47.43 6.26
C THR A 103 21.44 -46.96 5.10
N ALA A 104 21.86 -45.92 4.38
CA ALA A 104 21.16 -45.40 3.21
C ALA A 104 20.98 -46.46 2.12
N ARG A 105 22.01 -47.27 1.86
CA ARG A 105 21.94 -48.38 0.90
C ARG A 105 20.86 -49.40 1.27
N THR A 106 20.81 -49.77 2.55
CA THR A 106 19.82 -50.72 3.05
C THR A 106 18.41 -50.15 2.93
N LEU A 107 18.21 -48.91 3.37
CA LEU A 107 16.90 -48.26 3.38
C LEU A 107 16.36 -48.05 1.96
N LEU A 108 17.17 -47.50 1.06
CA LEU A 108 16.77 -47.27 -0.34
C LEU A 108 16.43 -48.57 -1.06
N SER A 109 17.22 -49.63 -0.86
CA SER A 109 16.95 -50.93 -1.46
C SER A 109 15.62 -51.51 -0.95
N GLN A 110 15.34 -51.39 0.35
CA GLN A 110 14.07 -51.83 0.93
C GLN A 110 12.87 -51.05 0.38
N THR A 111 12.97 -49.72 0.28
CA THR A 111 11.91 -48.86 -0.28
C THR A 111 11.62 -49.18 -1.75
N ILE A 112 12.65 -49.43 -2.56
CA ILE A 112 12.46 -49.77 -3.99
C ILE A 112 11.80 -51.14 -4.15
N ILE A 113 12.24 -52.13 -3.37
CA ILE A 113 11.67 -53.48 -3.38
C ILE A 113 10.20 -53.46 -2.91
N SER A 114 9.89 -52.71 -1.84
CA SER A 114 8.53 -52.65 -1.30
C SER A 114 7.53 -51.96 -2.24
N LEU A 115 7.99 -50.98 -3.01
CA LEU A 115 7.19 -50.27 -4.01
C LEU A 115 7.17 -50.96 -5.38
N GLY A 116 7.97 -52.02 -5.58
CA GLY A 116 8.02 -52.77 -6.84
C GLY A 116 8.61 -51.98 -8.02
N ILE A 117 9.53 -51.05 -7.78
CA ILE A 117 10.12 -50.19 -8.83
C ILE A 117 11.27 -50.94 -9.52
N SER A 118 11.03 -51.45 -10.72
CA SER A 118 12.02 -52.24 -11.49
C SER A 118 13.02 -51.40 -12.30
N VAL A 119 12.75 -50.12 -12.51
CA VAL A 119 13.54 -49.19 -13.33
C VAL A 119 14.66 -48.48 -12.55
N ALA A 120 14.81 -48.77 -11.26
CA ALA A 120 15.72 -48.04 -10.37
C ALA A 120 17.17 -48.57 -10.42
N ASN A 121 18.13 -47.66 -10.57
CA ASN A 121 19.57 -47.91 -10.43
C ASN A 121 20.13 -47.08 -9.27
N ILE A 122 20.76 -47.73 -8.29
CA ILE A 122 21.21 -47.09 -7.05
C ILE A 122 22.74 -46.94 -7.06
N GLU A 123 23.21 -45.69 -7.04
CA GLU A 123 24.62 -45.32 -6.95
C GLU A 123 24.90 -44.64 -5.61
N ILE A 124 25.47 -45.40 -4.67
CA ILE A 124 25.76 -44.91 -3.31
C ILE A 124 27.25 -45.03 -3.02
N GLN A 125 27.87 -43.94 -2.54
CA GLN A 125 29.31 -43.89 -2.31
C GLN A 125 29.71 -43.02 -1.11
N THR A 126 30.80 -43.44 -0.47
CA THR A 126 31.44 -42.68 0.62
C THR A 126 32.49 -41.73 0.04
N THR A 127 32.24 -40.43 0.10
CA THR A 127 33.08 -39.40 -0.55
C THR A 127 33.01 -38.05 0.17
N ASP A 128 33.92 -37.13 -0.15
CA ASP A 128 33.73 -35.72 0.23
C ASP A 128 32.79 -35.07 -0.80
N SER A 129 31.55 -34.85 -0.40
CA SER A 129 30.49 -34.33 -1.26
C SER A 129 30.84 -32.98 -1.89
N PHE A 130 31.58 -32.12 -1.18
CA PHE A 130 31.96 -30.81 -1.70
C PHE A 130 33.00 -30.93 -2.83
N GLU A 131 33.94 -31.86 -2.73
CA GLU A 131 34.91 -32.10 -3.81
C GLU A 131 34.28 -32.86 -4.97
N HIS A 132 33.42 -33.83 -4.65
CA HIS A 132 32.77 -34.67 -5.65
C HIS A 132 31.73 -33.91 -6.47
N ALA A 133 31.04 -32.94 -5.87
CA ALA A 133 30.09 -32.08 -6.58
C ALA A 133 30.73 -31.29 -7.72
N LEU A 134 31.98 -30.82 -7.55
CA LEU A 134 32.72 -30.08 -8.58
C LEU A 134 33.03 -30.93 -9.83
N LYS A 135 33.03 -32.25 -9.71
CA LYS A 135 33.27 -33.20 -10.81
C LYS A 135 31.99 -33.60 -11.55
N ASN A 136 30.82 -33.27 -10.98
CA ASN A 136 29.50 -33.72 -11.46
C ASN A 136 28.51 -32.54 -11.58
N LEU A 137 29.02 -31.36 -11.95
CA LEU A 137 28.19 -30.18 -12.12
C LEU A 137 27.14 -30.41 -13.21
N GLN A 138 25.89 -29.99 -12.96
CA GLN A 138 24.78 -30.09 -13.91
C GLN A 138 24.41 -31.53 -14.32
N SER A 139 24.68 -32.52 -13.46
CA SER A 139 24.48 -33.94 -13.81
C SER A 139 23.12 -34.53 -13.43
N PHE A 140 22.31 -33.83 -12.61
CA PHE A 140 21.09 -34.40 -12.01
C PHE A 140 19.85 -33.55 -12.29
N ASP A 141 18.73 -34.21 -12.57
CA ASP A 141 17.45 -33.56 -12.85
C ASP A 141 16.77 -33.07 -11.57
N VAL A 142 16.96 -33.79 -10.46
CA VAL A 142 16.41 -33.44 -9.14
C VAL A 142 17.49 -33.58 -8.06
N CYS A 143 17.76 -32.51 -7.32
CA CYS A 143 18.64 -32.53 -6.15
C CYS A 143 17.81 -32.22 -4.89
N VAL A 144 17.64 -33.19 -3.99
CA VAL A 144 17.00 -32.98 -2.68
C VAL A 144 18.01 -33.21 -1.56
N THR A 145 18.14 -32.28 -0.61
CA THR A 145 19.16 -32.45 0.43
C THR A 145 18.91 -31.63 1.70
N ASN A 146 19.63 -31.99 2.77
CA ASN A 146 19.84 -31.20 3.97
C ASN A 146 21.35 -31.12 4.26
N PRO A 147 22.08 -30.13 3.72
CA PRO A 147 23.52 -30.01 3.92
C PRO A 147 23.87 -29.77 5.40
N PRO A 148 25.11 -30.03 5.82
CA PRO A 148 25.56 -29.75 7.19
C PRO A 148 25.60 -28.23 7.47
N TRP A 149 25.17 -27.79 8.67
CA TRP A 149 24.99 -26.36 8.99
C TRP A 149 26.18 -25.68 9.69
N GLU A 150 27.22 -26.44 10.02
CA GLU A 150 28.33 -25.99 10.86
C GLU A 150 29.24 -24.95 10.18
N THR A 151 29.89 -24.12 11.00
CA THR A 151 30.95 -23.20 10.55
C THR A 151 32.30 -23.81 10.84
N ILE A 152 33.18 -23.87 9.84
CA ILE A 152 34.52 -24.43 10.01
C ILE A 152 35.36 -23.47 10.85
N ARG A 153 35.68 -23.92 12.06
CA ARG A 153 36.62 -23.29 12.99
C ARG A 153 37.15 -24.32 13.98
N PRO A 154 38.32 -24.08 14.61
CA PRO A 154 38.82 -24.95 15.66
C PRO A 154 37.88 -24.92 16.88
N ASP A 155 37.51 -26.07 17.43
CA ASP A 155 36.79 -26.15 18.70
C ASP A 155 37.77 -26.08 19.86
N SER A 156 37.50 -25.22 20.84
CA SER A 156 38.37 -25.02 22.01
C SER A 156 38.52 -26.28 22.88
N ARG A 157 37.54 -27.19 22.86
CA ARG A 157 37.58 -28.45 23.61
C ARG A 157 38.46 -29.48 22.92
N GLU A 158 38.38 -29.58 21.59
CA GLU A 158 39.28 -30.43 20.78
C GLU A 158 40.72 -29.95 20.91
N LEU A 159 40.94 -28.63 20.86
CA LEU A 159 42.25 -28.05 21.11
C LEU A 159 42.76 -28.29 22.53
N ALA A 160 41.91 -28.56 23.53
CA ALA A 160 42.37 -28.84 24.89
C ALA A 160 42.94 -30.26 25.03
N GLU A 161 42.51 -31.20 24.19
CA GLU A 161 42.92 -32.61 24.23
C GLU A 161 44.15 -32.92 23.36
N LEU A 162 44.53 -32.00 22.47
CA LEU A 162 45.66 -32.17 21.54
C LEU A 162 46.98 -31.65 22.14
N LYS A 163 48.09 -32.28 21.79
CA LYS A 163 49.45 -31.73 22.00
C LYS A 163 49.68 -30.54 21.07
N GLN A 164 50.59 -29.62 21.43
CA GLN A 164 50.79 -28.36 20.68
C GLN A 164 51.05 -28.57 19.18
N ASP A 165 51.94 -29.50 18.81
CA ASP A 165 52.23 -29.80 17.40
C ASP A 165 50.99 -30.31 16.64
N ALA A 166 50.17 -31.12 17.30
CA ALA A 166 48.92 -31.62 16.74
C ALA A 166 47.84 -30.52 16.62
N LYS A 167 47.82 -29.54 17.53
CA LYS A 167 46.96 -28.34 17.42
C LYS A 167 47.32 -27.53 16.19
N ASP A 168 48.61 -27.30 15.95
CA ASP A 168 49.09 -26.48 14.84
C ASP A 168 48.78 -27.15 13.49
N ILE A 169 48.99 -28.47 13.38
CA ILE A 169 48.60 -29.26 12.20
C ILE A 169 47.08 -29.22 11.99
N TYR A 170 46.29 -29.43 13.05
CA TYR A 170 44.83 -29.38 12.97
C TYR A 170 44.32 -28.03 12.46
N VAL A 171 44.81 -26.93 13.06
CA VAL A 171 44.47 -25.56 12.64
C VAL A 171 44.90 -25.31 11.20
N SER A 172 46.06 -25.80 10.77
CA SER A 172 46.54 -25.66 9.39
C SER A 172 45.62 -26.35 8.39
N LEU A 173 45.24 -27.60 8.65
CA LEU A 173 44.32 -28.38 7.79
C LEU A 173 42.94 -27.73 7.70
N LEU A 174 42.41 -27.19 8.81
CA LEU A 174 41.14 -26.47 8.79
C LEU A 174 41.23 -25.19 7.94
N LYS A 175 42.34 -24.44 8.00
CA LYS A 175 42.56 -23.26 7.16
C LYS A 175 42.66 -23.64 5.68
N GLU A 176 43.34 -24.73 5.36
CA GLU A 176 43.42 -25.26 4.00
C GLU A 176 42.03 -25.65 3.48
N LYS A 177 41.22 -26.35 4.29
CA LYS A 177 39.83 -26.67 3.93
C LYS A 177 39.00 -25.42 3.66
N VAL A 178 39.10 -24.42 4.53
CA VAL A 178 38.44 -23.13 4.38
C VAL A 178 38.86 -22.45 3.07
N PHE A 179 40.15 -22.50 2.72
CA PHE A 179 40.65 -21.95 1.47
C PHE A 179 40.09 -22.70 0.24
N LEU A 180 40.06 -24.03 0.28
CA LEU A 180 39.52 -24.85 -0.80
C LEU A 180 38.02 -24.61 -1.01
N LEU A 181 37.23 -24.54 0.06
CA LEU A 181 35.80 -24.24 -0.01
C LEU A 181 35.54 -22.84 -0.55
N ASP A 182 36.27 -21.83 -0.08
CA ASP A 182 36.17 -20.45 -0.60
C ASP A 182 36.44 -20.37 -2.11
N LYS A 183 37.41 -21.16 -2.59
CA LYS A 183 37.78 -21.21 -4.01
C LYS A 183 36.73 -21.96 -4.83
N ALA A 184 36.21 -23.06 -4.29
CA ALA A 184 35.22 -23.90 -4.94
C ALA A 184 33.83 -23.25 -5.01
N TYR A 185 33.45 -22.54 -3.95
CA TYR A 185 32.11 -21.99 -3.70
C TYR A 185 32.17 -20.48 -3.45
N PRO A 186 32.44 -19.66 -4.49
CA PRO A 186 32.71 -18.23 -4.33
C PRO A 186 31.50 -17.42 -3.84
N TYR A 187 30.26 -17.83 -4.15
CA TYR A 187 29.07 -17.11 -3.67
C TYR A 187 28.83 -17.35 -2.17
N SER A 188 29.31 -18.48 -1.66
CA SER A 188 29.25 -18.86 -0.25
C SER A 188 30.32 -18.18 0.62
N LYS A 189 31.29 -17.50 0.00
CA LYS A 189 32.42 -16.89 0.70
C LYS A 189 32.02 -15.61 1.45
N PRO A 190 32.35 -15.48 2.75
CA PRO A 190 32.14 -14.24 3.49
C PRO A 190 33.04 -13.10 2.99
N ALA A 191 32.51 -11.87 2.91
CA ALA A 191 33.27 -10.69 2.47
C ALA A 191 34.40 -10.28 3.45
N ARG A 192 34.22 -10.53 4.75
CA ARG A 192 35.24 -10.34 5.80
C ARG A 192 35.31 -11.58 6.69
N LYS A 193 36.53 -12.02 7.01
CA LYS A 193 36.80 -13.15 7.91
C LYS A 193 37.40 -12.64 9.22
N PHE A 194 36.96 -13.21 10.35
CA PHE A 194 37.55 -12.93 11.65
C PHE A 194 38.61 -13.99 11.95
N SER A 195 39.87 -13.58 12.11
CA SER A 195 41.01 -14.48 12.35
C SER A 195 41.18 -15.60 11.31
N GLY A 196 40.79 -15.36 10.06
CA GLY A 196 40.86 -16.33 8.96
C GLY A 196 39.72 -17.35 8.89
N TRP A 197 38.79 -17.34 9.86
CA TRP A 197 37.64 -18.25 9.93
C TRP A 197 36.36 -17.63 9.36
N GLY A 198 35.43 -18.47 8.91
CA GLY A 198 34.13 -18.01 8.43
C GLY A 198 33.49 -18.79 7.26
N ALA A 199 34.08 -19.90 6.80
CA ALA A 199 33.41 -20.77 5.84
C ALA A 199 32.27 -21.54 6.55
N ASN A 200 31.06 -21.46 6.01
CA ASN A 200 29.89 -22.12 6.56
C ASN A 200 29.42 -23.20 5.58
N LEU A 201 29.23 -24.41 6.10
CA LEU A 201 28.94 -25.58 5.29
C LEU A 201 27.53 -25.54 4.70
N ALA A 202 26.53 -24.92 5.36
CA ALA A 202 25.20 -24.79 4.79
C ALA A 202 25.21 -23.91 3.54
N ARG A 203 25.93 -22.79 3.59
CA ARG A 203 26.10 -21.90 2.41
C ARG A 203 26.73 -22.64 1.23
N CYS A 204 27.87 -23.30 1.49
CA CYS A 204 28.56 -24.10 0.46
C CYS A 204 27.67 -25.24 -0.05
N GLY A 205 26.88 -25.86 0.82
CA GLY A 205 25.99 -26.96 0.50
C GLY A 205 24.82 -26.54 -0.39
N ILE A 206 24.24 -25.36 -0.13
CA ILE A 206 23.24 -24.75 -1.01
C ILE A 206 23.85 -24.51 -2.39
N GLU A 207 25.01 -23.86 -2.46
CA GLU A 207 25.67 -23.58 -3.73
C GLU A 207 26.02 -24.86 -4.50
N ALA A 208 26.57 -25.87 -3.82
CA ALA A 208 26.88 -27.17 -4.41
C ALA A 208 25.64 -27.86 -4.99
N SER A 209 24.54 -27.90 -4.23
CA SER A 209 23.30 -28.59 -4.61
C SER A 209 22.65 -27.95 -5.83
N VAL A 210 22.54 -26.62 -5.85
CA VAL A 210 22.03 -25.88 -7.03
C VAL A 210 22.96 -26.09 -8.23
N ARG A 211 24.28 -26.12 -8.02
CA ARG A 211 25.26 -26.33 -9.11
C ARG A 211 25.34 -27.77 -9.64
N LEU A 212 24.93 -28.76 -8.85
CA LEU A 212 24.76 -30.16 -9.28
C LEU A 212 23.54 -30.35 -10.17
N THR A 213 22.51 -29.54 -9.96
CA THR A 213 21.24 -29.61 -10.68
C THR A 213 21.43 -29.18 -12.14
N ALA A 214 20.89 -29.91 -13.10
CA ALA A 214 20.94 -29.59 -14.53
C ALA A 214 20.12 -28.30 -14.84
N PRO A 215 20.41 -27.55 -15.92
CA PRO A 215 19.56 -26.43 -16.34
C PRO A 215 18.09 -26.85 -16.49
N GLY A 216 17.16 -26.10 -15.92
CA GLY A 216 15.74 -26.46 -15.85
C GLY A 216 15.40 -27.52 -14.78
N GLY A 217 16.39 -28.20 -14.22
CA GLY A 217 16.21 -29.21 -13.18
C GLY A 217 15.81 -28.61 -11.82
N LEU A 218 15.22 -29.45 -10.97
CA LEU A 218 14.69 -29.10 -9.66
C LEU A 218 15.74 -29.24 -8.56
N PHE A 219 15.77 -28.27 -7.65
CA PHE A 219 16.47 -28.41 -6.38
C PHE A 219 15.52 -28.16 -5.21
N ALA A 220 15.67 -28.93 -4.14
CA ALA A 220 15.07 -28.62 -2.86
C ALA A 220 16.04 -28.85 -1.70
N ILE A 221 16.23 -27.81 -0.90
CA ILE A 221 17.35 -27.75 0.04
C ILE A 221 16.84 -27.24 1.38
N VAL A 222 17.08 -28.01 2.44
CA VAL A 222 16.84 -27.57 3.83
C VAL A 222 18.03 -26.74 4.32
N ALA A 223 17.78 -25.63 5.00
CA ALA A 223 18.84 -24.75 5.49
C ALA A 223 18.44 -23.98 6.77
N PRO A 224 19.39 -23.38 7.49
CA PRO A 224 19.10 -22.39 8.53
C PRO A 224 18.40 -21.16 7.95
N ALA A 225 17.34 -20.68 8.58
CA ALA A 225 16.61 -19.49 8.14
C ALA A 225 17.46 -18.21 8.13
N THR A 226 18.52 -18.17 8.95
CA THR A 226 19.42 -17.02 9.07
C THR A 226 20.08 -16.62 7.75
N ILE A 227 20.33 -17.59 6.86
CA ILE A 227 20.93 -17.37 5.54
C ILE A 227 20.11 -16.38 4.70
N LEU A 228 18.81 -16.28 4.96
CA LEU A 228 17.92 -15.37 4.24
C LEU A 228 17.99 -13.91 4.70
N GLY A 229 18.48 -13.64 5.91
CA GLY A 229 18.49 -12.28 6.48
C GLY A 229 19.88 -11.73 6.81
N ASP A 230 20.90 -12.58 6.97
CA ASP A 230 22.21 -12.12 7.46
C ASP A 230 23.03 -11.38 6.39
N GLN A 231 23.98 -10.54 6.80
CA GLN A 231 24.80 -9.76 5.86
C GLN A 231 25.86 -10.58 5.13
N VAL A 232 26.29 -11.70 5.69
CA VAL A 232 27.38 -12.54 5.19
C VAL A 232 26.91 -13.42 4.03
N SER A 233 25.62 -13.78 4.00
CA SER A 233 24.96 -14.58 2.96
C SER A 233 24.46 -13.75 1.77
N ALA A 234 24.64 -12.42 1.76
CA ALA A 234 24.16 -11.56 0.69
C ALA A 234 24.63 -11.99 -0.72
N PRO A 235 25.92 -12.35 -0.96
CA PRO A 235 26.35 -12.81 -2.28
C PRO A 235 25.66 -14.10 -2.72
N LEU A 236 25.50 -15.05 -1.80
CA LEU A 236 24.80 -16.31 -2.04
C LEU A 236 23.33 -16.07 -2.39
N ARG A 237 22.63 -15.22 -1.63
CA ARG A 237 21.22 -14.90 -1.89
C ARG A 237 21.04 -14.22 -3.24
N THR A 238 21.85 -13.20 -3.52
CA THR A 238 21.79 -12.51 -4.80
C THR A 238 21.96 -13.51 -5.94
N TRP A 239 22.97 -14.39 -5.88
CA TRP A 239 23.14 -15.44 -6.88
C TRP A 239 21.96 -16.41 -6.95
N LEU A 240 21.48 -16.92 -5.81
CA LEU A 240 20.38 -17.88 -5.73
C LEU A 240 19.09 -17.32 -6.33
N PHE A 241 18.74 -16.06 -6.03
CA PHE A 241 17.45 -15.48 -6.44
C PHE A 241 17.47 -14.71 -7.76
N SER A 242 18.63 -14.18 -8.19
CA SER A 242 18.73 -13.46 -9.47
C SER A 242 19.11 -14.36 -10.64
N GLN A 243 19.77 -15.49 -10.39
CA GLN A 243 20.25 -16.40 -11.44
C GLN A 243 19.58 -17.77 -11.43
N ASN A 244 18.68 -18.03 -10.47
CA ASN A 244 17.90 -19.26 -10.41
C ASN A 244 16.45 -18.93 -10.04
N PHE A 245 15.56 -19.89 -10.28
CA PHE A 245 14.12 -19.72 -10.11
C PHE A 245 13.63 -20.43 -8.85
N VAL A 246 13.65 -19.76 -7.70
CA VAL A 246 13.18 -20.37 -6.43
C VAL A 246 11.66 -20.28 -6.34
N ASP A 247 10.88 -21.30 -6.67
CA ASP A 247 9.41 -21.24 -6.69
C ASP A 247 8.81 -20.79 -5.36
N ALA A 248 9.25 -21.38 -4.26
CA ALA A 248 8.73 -21.09 -2.93
C ALA A 248 9.79 -21.29 -1.83
N ILE A 249 9.58 -20.60 -0.72
CA ILE A 249 10.34 -20.78 0.53
C ILE A 249 9.37 -21.16 1.62
N HIS A 250 9.66 -22.24 2.33
CA HIS A 250 8.89 -22.61 3.52
C HIS A 250 9.73 -22.30 4.76
N HIS A 251 9.19 -21.46 5.64
CA HIS A 251 9.85 -21.02 6.87
C HIS A 251 9.21 -21.66 8.11
N TYR A 252 10.07 -22.19 8.97
CA TYR A 252 9.71 -22.76 10.26
C TYR A 252 10.43 -21.97 11.37
N PRO A 253 9.69 -21.33 12.29
CA PRO A 253 10.25 -20.58 13.39
C PRO A 253 10.90 -21.54 14.41
N ALA A 254 11.76 -21.03 15.29
CA ALA A 254 12.51 -21.87 16.24
C ALA A 254 11.57 -22.57 17.25
N GLU A 255 10.46 -21.91 17.56
CA GLU A 255 9.34 -22.39 18.37
C GLU A 255 8.67 -23.64 17.78
N ALA A 256 8.83 -23.93 16.48
CA ALA A 256 8.33 -25.16 15.89
C ALA A 256 9.10 -26.41 16.38
N ARG A 257 10.22 -26.24 17.12
CA ARG A 257 11.03 -27.28 17.76
C ARG A 257 11.31 -28.48 16.85
N LEU A 258 11.67 -28.19 15.60
CA LEU A 258 11.87 -29.23 14.58
C LEU A 258 13.06 -30.15 14.88
N PHE A 259 14.07 -29.64 15.58
CA PHE A 259 15.29 -30.36 15.92
C PHE A 259 15.36 -30.55 17.44
N ASP A 260 15.46 -31.80 17.87
CA ASP A 260 15.52 -32.13 19.30
C ASP A 260 16.73 -31.46 19.97
N GLY A 261 16.47 -30.67 21.00
CA GLY A 261 17.50 -30.02 21.81
C GLY A 261 18.17 -28.78 21.17
N VAL A 262 17.68 -28.28 20.04
CA VAL A 262 18.24 -27.08 19.37
C VAL A 262 17.14 -26.07 19.04
N ASP A 263 17.25 -24.87 19.60
CA ASP A 263 16.35 -23.74 19.33
C ASP A 263 16.78 -23.02 18.04
N GLN A 264 16.48 -23.62 16.89
CA GLN A 264 16.95 -23.17 15.57
C GLN A 264 15.80 -23.09 14.57
N SER A 265 15.62 -21.91 13.98
CA SER A 265 14.72 -21.70 12.85
C SER A 265 15.31 -22.27 11.56
N ALA A 266 14.44 -22.89 10.75
CA ALA A 266 14.80 -23.60 9.54
C ALA A 266 13.93 -23.16 8.36
N VAL A 267 14.47 -23.32 7.16
CA VAL A 267 13.76 -23.13 5.90
C VAL A 267 14.00 -24.32 4.99
N TYR A 268 13.11 -24.52 4.02
CA TYR A 268 13.51 -25.20 2.80
C TYR A 268 13.17 -24.36 1.57
N PHE A 269 14.02 -24.47 0.57
CA PHE A 269 13.83 -23.90 -0.76
C PHE A 269 13.30 -24.99 -1.68
N VAL A 270 12.40 -24.64 -2.58
CA VAL A 270 12.14 -25.42 -3.79
C VAL A 270 12.31 -24.48 -4.98
N GLY A 271 13.01 -24.93 -6.01
CA GLY A 271 13.29 -24.11 -7.17
C GLY A 271 13.81 -24.90 -8.36
N HIS A 272 13.96 -24.19 -9.47
CA HIS A 272 14.56 -24.68 -10.69
C HIS A 272 15.85 -23.92 -10.97
N ARG A 273 16.86 -24.63 -11.46
CA ARG A 273 18.04 -23.97 -12.00
C ARG A 273 17.65 -23.26 -13.30
N SER A 274 18.10 -22.02 -13.47
CA SER A 274 17.70 -21.22 -14.65
C SER A 274 18.16 -21.88 -15.96
N ASP A 275 17.24 -21.94 -16.91
CA ASP A 275 17.44 -22.28 -18.33
C ASP A 275 17.24 -21.05 -19.25
N GLY A 276 16.97 -19.88 -18.66
CA GLY A 276 16.67 -18.63 -19.37
C GLY A 276 15.23 -18.47 -19.87
N GLN A 277 14.32 -19.40 -19.60
CA GLN A 277 12.94 -19.36 -20.12
C GLN A 277 11.89 -18.90 -19.10
N ARG A 278 12.22 -18.86 -17.80
CA ARG A 278 11.26 -18.55 -16.73
C ARG A 278 11.47 -17.14 -16.17
N GLU A 279 10.42 -16.31 -16.26
CA GLU A 279 10.34 -15.00 -15.59
C GLU A 279 9.44 -15.07 -14.36
N ARG A 280 9.79 -14.29 -13.32
CA ARG A 280 9.00 -14.16 -12.11
C ARG A 280 8.98 -12.72 -11.65
N SER A 281 7.84 -12.27 -11.15
CA SER A 281 7.69 -10.97 -10.50
C SER A 281 7.56 -11.06 -8.98
N VAL A 282 7.16 -12.22 -8.43
CA VAL A 282 6.83 -12.41 -7.02
C VAL A 282 7.42 -13.71 -6.46
N LEU A 283 8.04 -13.65 -5.27
CA LEU A 283 8.48 -14.79 -4.47
C LEU A 283 7.47 -15.11 -3.37
N GLU A 284 7.02 -16.36 -3.30
CA GLU A 284 6.15 -16.84 -2.23
C GLU A 284 6.97 -17.41 -1.05
N VAL A 285 6.62 -16.98 0.16
CA VAL A 285 7.23 -17.41 1.41
C VAL A 285 6.12 -17.89 2.35
N ILE A 286 6.07 -19.19 2.59
CA ILE A 286 5.03 -19.87 3.37
C ILE A 286 5.52 -20.02 4.81
N GLN A 287 4.77 -19.51 5.78
CA GLN A 287 5.17 -19.54 7.19
C GLN A 287 4.41 -20.60 7.99
N HIS A 288 5.13 -21.54 8.58
CA HIS A 288 4.59 -22.62 9.40
C HIS A 288 4.60 -22.26 10.90
N PHE A 289 3.68 -22.81 11.68
CA PHE A 289 3.57 -22.56 13.14
C PHE A 289 3.38 -23.85 13.95
N GLU A 290 3.51 -23.78 15.28
CA GLU A 290 3.44 -24.94 16.18
C GLU A 290 2.01 -25.54 16.24
N GLN A 291 0.96 -24.71 16.16
CA GLN A 291 -0.45 -25.13 16.16
C GLN A 291 -1.12 -24.89 14.81
N GLU A 292 -0.94 -25.79 13.84
CA GLU A 292 -1.75 -25.77 12.62
C GLU A 292 -3.14 -26.37 12.92
N GLN A 293 -4.08 -25.55 13.40
CA GLN A 293 -5.48 -25.94 13.69
C GLN A 293 -6.32 -26.10 12.39
N GLY A 294 -5.77 -26.75 11.36
CA GLY A 294 -6.45 -26.96 10.07
C GLY A 294 -6.56 -25.73 9.16
N ALA A 295 -6.07 -24.55 9.58
CA ALA A 295 -5.95 -23.38 8.72
C ALA A 295 -4.69 -23.46 7.84
N GLN A 296 -4.76 -22.96 6.60
CA GLN A 296 -3.59 -22.92 5.71
C GLN A 296 -2.51 -21.96 6.25
N PRO A 297 -1.22 -22.31 6.15
CA PRO A 297 -0.13 -21.43 6.57
C PRO A 297 -0.15 -20.13 5.74
N PRO A 298 0.05 -18.96 6.37
CA PRO A 298 0.06 -17.69 5.66
C PRO A 298 1.17 -17.64 4.62
N ILE A 299 0.82 -17.09 3.45
CA ILE A 299 1.71 -16.95 2.30
C ILE A 299 2.08 -15.47 2.16
N LEU A 300 3.37 -15.17 2.31
CA LEU A 300 3.96 -13.87 2.07
C LEU A 300 4.42 -13.78 0.60
N ARG A 301 3.84 -12.85 -0.15
CA ARG A 301 4.17 -12.58 -1.56
C ARG A 301 5.10 -11.36 -1.65
N LEU A 302 6.37 -11.58 -1.97
CA LEU A 302 7.39 -10.54 -2.06
C LEU A 302 7.70 -10.20 -3.51
N SER A 303 7.56 -8.92 -3.90
CA SER A 303 8.01 -8.47 -5.22
C SER A 303 9.52 -8.71 -5.39
N LEU A 304 9.94 -9.21 -6.55
CA LEU A 304 11.38 -9.32 -6.85
C LEU A 304 12.07 -7.96 -6.88
N SER A 305 11.39 -6.90 -7.35
CA SER A 305 11.95 -5.54 -7.32
C SER A 305 12.27 -5.08 -5.89
N TYR A 306 11.40 -5.40 -4.94
CA TYR A 306 11.63 -5.12 -3.52
C TYR A 306 12.81 -5.92 -2.95
N LEU A 307 12.95 -7.19 -3.35
CA LEU A 307 14.04 -8.04 -2.91
C LEU A 307 15.38 -7.59 -3.50
N GLU A 308 15.42 -7.22 -4.78
CA GLU A 308 16.60 -6.67 -5.46
C GLU A 308 17.17 -5.46 -4.73
N GLU A 309 16.31 -4.51 -4.35
CA GLU A 309 16.70 -3.32 -3.59
C GLU A 309 17.32 -3.64 -2.21
N ASN A 310 17.08 -4.85 -1.68
CA ASN A 310 17.49 -5.28 -0.35
C ASN A 310 18.51 -6.44 -0.38
N ASN A 311 19.26 -6.65 -1.47
CA ASN A 311 20.17 -7.80 -1.64
C ASN A 311 19.50 -9.15 -1.35
N TYR A 312 18.24 -9.25 -1.79
CA TYR A 312 17.35 -10.39 -1.60
C TYR A 312 17.23 -10.84 -0.13
N ALA A 313 17.39 -9.92 0.82
CA ALA A 313 17.21 -10.22 2.23
C ALA A 313 15.73 -10.39 2.56
N ILE A 314 15.39 -11.52 3.19
CA ILE A 314 14.05 -11.83 3.68
C ILE A 314 14.12 -11.82 5.21
N GLY A 315 13.45 -10.85 5.81
CA GLY A 315 13.37 -10.73 7.26
C GLY A 315 12.26 -11.62 7.82
N PHE A 316 12.63 -12.62 8.61
CA PHE A 316 11.67 -13.44 9.38
C PHE A 316 11.46 -12.96 10.82
N GLY A 317 12.06 -11.83 11.18
CA GLY A 317 12.00 -11.29 12.55
C GLY A 317 10.68 -10.62 12.92
N GLY A 318 9.66 -10.69 12.04
CA GLY A 318 8.36 -10.09 12.26
C GLY A 318 7.30 -11.15 12.53
N SER A 319 6.46 -10.88 13.52
CA SER A 319 5.19 -11.60 13.66
C SER A 319 4.35 -11.43 12.38
N PRO A 320 3.38 -12.31 12.09
CA PRO A 320 2.49 -12.21 10.92
C PRO A 320 1.88 -10.81 10.74
N GLU A 321 1.65 -10.10 11.83
CA GLU A 321 1.09 -8.74 11.88
C GLU A 321 2.07 -7.70 11.33
N ILE A 322 3.38 -7.83 11.60
CA ILE A 322 4.40 -6.95 11.02
C ILE A 322 4.46 -7.16 9.51
N VAL A 323 4.45 -8.41 9.07
CA VAL A 323 4.42 -8.75 7.64
C VAL A 323 3.17 -8.17 6.97
N ARG A 324 2.00 -8.28 7.61
CA ARG A 324 0.75 -7.70 7.11
C ARG A 324 0.83 -6.18 6.99
N ALA A 325 1.46 -5.50 7.95
CA ALA A 325 1.65 -4.05 7.90
C ALA A 325 2.63 -3.61 6.80
N MET A 326 3.66 -4.41 6.49
CA MET A 326 4.64 -4.08 5.43
C MET A 326 4.00 -3.86 4.06
N PHE A 327 2.86 -4.49 3.75
CA PHE A 327 2.11 -4.25 2.51
C PHE A 327 1.64 -2.79 2.38
N TYR A 328 1.26 -2.15 3.48
CA TYR A 328 0.81 -0.76 3.49
C TYR A 328 1.98 0.23 3.37
N PHE A 329 3.20 -0.22 3.61
CA PHE A 329 4.40 0.62 3.52
C PHE A 329 5.10 0.54 2.16
N ALA A 330 4.71 -0.40 1.30
CA ALA A 330 5.43 -0.71 0.06
C ALA A 330 5.62 0.53 -0.83
N ASP A 331 4.53 1.29 -1.02
CA ASP A 331 4.47 2.46 -1.90
C ASP A 331 4.87 3.77 -1.21
N LEU A 332 5.19 3.73 0.09
CA LEU A 332 5.61 4.91 0.82
C LEU A 332 7.05 5.32 0.47
N PRO A 333 7.42 6.61 0.60
CA PRO A 333 8.79 7.06 0.41
C PRO A 333 9.72 6.51 1.49
N LYS A 334 10.99 6.28 1.13
CA LYS A 334 12.05 5.98 2.09
C LYS A 334 12.49 7.27 2.77
N LEU A 335 12.96 7.18 4.01
CA LEU A 335 13.51 8.33 4.72
C LEU A 335 14.66 8.99 3.94
N SER A 336 15.48 8.20 3.23
CA SER A 336 16.57 8.71 2.38
C SER A 336 16.13 9.53 1.19
N ASP A 337 14.89 9.37 0.72
CA ASP A 337 14.39 10.08 -0.46
C ASP A 337 14.30 11.59 -0.20
N TYR A 338 14.22 11.99 1.08
CA TYR A 338 14.21 13.39 1.54
C TYR A 338 15.60 13.96 1.88
N GLU A 339 16.69 13.20 1.71
CA GLU A 339 18.07 13.71 1.90
C GLU A 339 18.66 14.36 0.63
N VAL A 340 18.06 14.13 -0.53
CA VAL A 340 18.56 14.51 -1.87
C VAL A 340 17.45 15.07 -2.75
N GLY A 341 17.79 15.83 -3.80
CA GLY A 341 16.82 16.39 -4.75
C GLY A 341 16.26 17.76 -4.37
N VAL A 342 15.15 18.16 -5.02
CA VAL A 342 14.47 19.46 -4.81
C VAL A 342 13.98 19.57 -3.35
N ASP A 343 13.52 18.45 -2.81
CA ASP A 343 13.01 18.28 -1.44
C ASP A 343 14.09 17.83 -0.45
N SER A 344 15.34 18.32 -0.57
CA SER A 344 16.42 18.03 0.40
C SER A 344 16.11 18.64 1.79
N LEU A 345 15.15 18.05 2.52
CA LEU A 345 14.60 18.54 3.77
C LEU A 345 15.61 18.47 4.92
N PHE A 346 16.42 17.41 4.99
CA PHE A 346 17.38 17.17 6.06
C PHE A 346 18.63 16.39 5.60
N LYS A 347 19.55 16.12 6.53
CA LYS A 347 20.72 15.24 6.34
C LYS A 347 20.91 14.33 7.55
N ILE A 348 21.19 13.05 7.30
CA ILE A 348 21.44 12.07 8.37
C ILE A 348 22.95 11.77 8.50
N GLY A 349 23.43 11.62 9.74
CA GLY A 349 24.82 11.23 10.00
C GLY A 349 25.17 11.05 11.48
N ARG A 350 26.44 11.33 11.78
CA ARG A 350 27.03 11.38 13.13
C ARG A 350 27.87 12.65 13.25
N GLU A 351 28.08 13.12 14.46
CA GLU A 351 28.86 14.35 14.73
C GLU A 351 30.33 14.06 15.02
N LEU A 352 30.68 13.72 16.27
CA LEU A 352 32.08 13.51 16.68
C LEU A 352 32.41 12.04 16.94
N ASP A 353 33.63 11.65 16.59
CA ASP A 353 34.18 10.35 16.98
C ASP A 353 34.72 10.37 18.42
N GLU A 354 34.07 9.62 19.31
CA GLU A 354 34.39 9.58 20.74
C GLU A 354 35.76 8.95 21.07
N THR A 355 36.31 8.12 20.17
CA THR A 355 37.49 7.27 20.43
C THR A 355 38.79 8.06 20.70
N GLY A 356 38.80 9.39 20.52
CA GLY A 356 39.94 10.26 20.81
C GLY A 356 39.64 11.51 21.65
N ILE A 357 38.48 11.59 22.32
CA ILE A 357 37.97 12.83 22.96
C ILE A 357 37.78 12.72 24.49
N MET A 358 37.87 11.53 25.10
CA MET A 358 37.65 11.37 26.55
C MET A 358 38.56 12.25 27.45
N SER A 359 39.80 12.51 27.03
CA SER A 359 40.74 13.42 27.72
C SER A 359 40.49 14.91 27.48
N LYS A 360 39.48 15.25 26.68
CA LYS A 360 39.18 16.61 26.18
C LYS A 360 37.78 17.10 26.58
N LEU A 361 37.17 16.44 27.56
CA LEU A 361 35.91 16.82 28.18
C LEU A 361 36.18 17.55 29.51
N THR A 362 35.43 18.61 29.78
CA THR A 362 35.60 19.47 30.98
C THR A 362 34.29 19.65 31.73
N GLY A 363 34.36 20.07 32.99
CA GLY A 363 33.16 20.42 33.79
C GLY A 363 32.56 21.80 33.49
N LYS A 364 33.22 22.62 32.65
CA LYS A 364 32.78 23.98 32.26
C LYS A 364 33.11 24.23 30.79
N GLY A 365 32.16 24.77 30.02
CA GLY A 365 32.33 25.12 28.62
C GLY A 365 31.02 25.61 27.98
N ILE A 366 31.08 25.96 26.70
CA ILE A 366 29.93 26.50 25.94
C ILE A 366 29.09 25.37 25.33
N TYR A 367 29.74 24.34 24.79
CA TYR A 367 29.08 23.24 24.09
C TYR A 367 28.93 22.01 24.99
N ARG A 368 27.70 21.68 25.38
CA ARG A 368 27.39 20.49 26.19
C ARG A 368 27.54 19.23 25.36
N PHE A 369 28.16 18.20 25.91
CA PHE A 369 28.35 16.91 25.29
C PHE A 369 27.26 15.92 25.73
N ALA A 370 26.54 15.31 24.78
CA ALA A 370 25.45 14.38 25.05
C ALA A 370 25.77 12.95 24.58
N LYS A 371 25.46 11.96 25.43
CA LYS A 371 25.61 10.53 25.14
C LYS A 371 24.26 9.82 25.04
N GLY A 372 24.22 8.70 24.32
CA GLY A 372 23.01 7.90 24.13
C GLY A 372 22.28 7.54 25.44
N ARG A 373 23.02 7.20 26.50
CA ARG A 373 22.44 6.86 27.82
C ARG A 373 21.71 8.01 28.51
N GLN A 374 21.92 9.26 28.08
CA GLN A 374 21.37 10.47 28.70
C GLN A 374 20.04 10.93 28.09
N ILE A 375 19.56 10.28 27.02
CA ILE A 375 18.30 10.61 26.36
C ILE A 375 17.30 9.47 26.49
N THR A 376 16.02 9.74 26.69
CA THR A 376 14.92 8.78 26.54
C THR A 376 13.94 9.30 25.48
N ARG A 377 12.83 8.59 25.21
CA ARG A 377 11.81 9.06 24.26
C ARG A 377 11.30 10.43 24.73
N TYR A 378 11.31 11.41 23.83
CA TYR A 378 10.79 12.76 24.11
C TYR A 378 11.42 13.46 25.33
N SER A 379 12.68 13.18 25.67
CA SER A 379 13.30 13.73 26.88
C SER A 379 14.31 14.84 26.60
N GLN A 380 14.52 15.69 27.61
CA GLN A 380 15.71 16.52 27.71
C GLN A 380 16.94 15.68 28.11
N ILE A 381 18.15 16.25 27.93
CA ILE A 381 19.42 15.57 28.22
C ILE A 381 19.64 15.49 29.74
N ALA A 382 19.60 14.29 30.29
CA ALA A 382 19.72 14.02 31.73
C ALA A 382 21.18 13.78 32.20
N GLY A 383 21.42 13.96 33.49
CA GLY A 383 22.71 13.73 34.16
C GLY A 383 23.70 14.90 34.03
N ASP A 384 24.86 14.74 34.68
CA ASP A 384 25.88 15.78 34.82
C ASP A 384 26.30 16.38 33.46
N ALA A 385 26.35 17.71 33.42
CA ALA A 385 26.74 18.44 32.22
C ALA A 385 28.26 18.38 32.05
N VAL A 386 28.69 17.72 30.98
CA VAL A 386 30.08 17.68 30.55
C VAL A 386 30.19 18.49 29.26
N PHE A 387 31.26 19.25 29.09
CA PHE A 387 31.43 20.17 27.98
C PHE A 387 32.66 19.84 27.14
N LEU A 388 32.63 20.22 25.87
CA LEU A 388 33.80 20.16 24.99
C LEU A 388 34.82 21.24 25.39
N LYS A 389 36.09 20.85 25.48
CA LYS A 389 37.19 21.81 25.63
C LYS A 389 37.28 22.70 24.38
N GLY A 390 37.43 24.00 24.56
CA GLY A 390 37.39 25.01 23.48
C GLY A 390 38.44 24.89 22.37
N THR A 391 39.34 23.90 22.43
CA THR A 391 40.32 23.58 21.39
C THR A 391 39.79 22.60 20.33
N ILE A 392 38.56 22.09 20.47
CA ILE A 392 37.95 21.14 19.53
C ILE A 392 37.05 21.91 18.54
N PRO A 393 37.20 21.70 17.21
CA PRO A 393 36.27 22.23 16.23
C PRO A 393 34.85 21.71 16.48
N THR A 394 33.89 22.60 16.60
CA THR A 394 32.48 22.22 16.79
C THR A 394 31.83 21.91 15.45
N PRO A 395 31.03 20.84 15.35
CA PRO A 395 30.26 20.56 14.14
C PRO A 395 29.25 21.68 13.89
N GLN A 396 29.17 22.22 12.67
CA GLN A 396 28.16 23.25 12.30
C GLN A 396 26.73 22.78 12.58
N SER A 397 26.50 21.46 12.59
CA SER A 397 25.21 20.91 12.96
C SER A 397 24.77 21.38 14.34
N SER A 398 25.69 21.67 15.28
CA SER A 398 25.42 22.07 16.67
C SER A 398 24.67 23.40 16.84
N ASP A 399 24.51 24.17 15.77
CA ASP A 399 23.89 25.50 15.80
C ASP A 399 22.35 25.45 15.68
N PHE A 400 21.80 24.29 15.31
CA PHE A 400 20.37 24.12 15.03
C PHE A 400 19.63 23.34 16.14
N HIS A 401 18.34 23.05 15.96
CA HIS A 401 17.72 21.93 16.66
C HIS A 401 17.92 20.68 15.81
N ARG A 402 18.19 19.53 16.43
CA ARG A 402 18.47 18.27 15.71
C ARG A 402 17.66 17.14 16.32
N LEU A 403 17.13 16.25 15.49
CA LEU A 403 16.58 14.99 15.96
C LEU A 403 17.74 14.01 16.14
N VAL A 404 17.77 13.31 17.27
CA VAL A 404 18.79 12.29 17.57
C VAL A 404 18.16 11.00 18.02
N TRP A 405 18.85 9.88 17.78
CA TRP A 405 18.45 8.58 18.31
C TRP A 405 19.66 7.75 18.74
N ARG A 406 19.43 6.82 19.66
CA ARG A 406 20.47 5.92 20.19
C ARG A 406 20.96 4.95 19.11
N ASP A 407 22.29 4.80 19.00
CA ASP A 407 22.89 3.82 18.09
C ASP A 407 22.80 2.38 18.63
N VAL A 408 22.87 2.22 19.95
CA VAL A 408 22.84 0.89 20.61
C VAL A 408 21.45 0.61 21.14
N ALA A 409 20.86 -0.49 20.68
CA ALA A 409 19.54 -0.95 21.10
C ALA A 409 19.51 -2.47 21.21
N ARG A 410 19.31 -2.99 22.44
CA ARG A 410 19.22 -4.44 22.68
C ARG A 410 17.97 -4.98 21.98
N GLN A 411 18.07 -6.16 21.36
CA GLN A 411 16.90 -6.81 20.74
C GLN A 411 15.75 -7.08 21.71
N SER A 412 16.08 -7.35 22.99
CA SER A 412 15.11 -7.62 24.05
C SER A 412 14.44 -6.37 24.63
N SER A 413 14.84 -5.16 24.22
CA SER A 413 14.18 -3.93 24.66
C SER A 413 12.76 -3.85 24.08
N ALA A 414 11.80 -3.36 24.85
CA ALA A 414 10.42 -3.16 24.39
C ALA A 414 10.35 -2.18 23.19
N ARG A 415 11.17 -1.13 23.25
CA ARG A 415 11.39 -0.15 22.18
C ARG A 415 12.87 -0.10 21.88
N ARG A 416 13.26 -0.35 20.63
CA ARG A 416 14.64 -0.26 20.14
C ARG A 416 14.96 1.15 19.71
N VAL A 417 14.03 1.82 19.04
CA VAL A 417 14.19 3.22 18.64
C VAL A 417 13.85 4.12 19.82
N ILE A 418 14.84 4.91 20.22
CA ILE A 418 14.72 5.91 21.28
C ILE A 418 15.26 7.20 20.70
N ALA A 419 14.37 8.14 20.41
CA ALA A 419 14.70 9.41 19.80
C ALA A 419 14.22 10.62 20.63
N THR A 420 14.93 11.75 20.49
CA THR A 420 14.56 13.04 21.05
C THR A 420 15.11 14.19 20.19
N ILE A 421 14.73 15.44 20.51
CA ILE A 421 15.34 16.64 19.93
C ILE A 421 16.41 17.17 20.89
N ILE A 422 17.58 17.51 20.34
CA ILE A 422 18.62 18.26 21.06
C ILE A 422 18.64 19.72 20.60
N PRO A 423 18.80 20.68 21.53
CA PRO A 423 18.85 22.10 21.21
C PRO A 423 20.23 22.51 20.66
N PRO A 424 20.36 23.76 20.15
CA PRO A 424 21.66 24.36 19.83
C PRO A 424 22.65 24.30 21.00
N ASN A 425 23.94 24.38 20.69
CA ASN A 425 25.06 24.30 21.66
C ASN A 425 25.20 22.94 22.37
N VAL A 426 24.59 21.89 21.82
CA VAL A 426 24.80 20.50 22.26
C VAL A 426 25.46 19.71 21.14
N VAL A 427 26.54 19.02 21.47
CA VAL A 427 27.28 18.14 20.56
C VAL A 427 27.17 16.69 21.02
N THR A 428 27.07 15.78 20.06
CA THR A 428 26.91 14.34 20.26
C THR A 428 28.14 13.56 19.81
N GLY A 429 28.30 12.37 20.36
CA GLY A 429 29.31 11.41 19.93
C GLY A 429 28.73 10.19 19.21
N ASN A 430 29.57 9.18 18.95
CA ASN A 430 29.21 7.92 18.29
C ASN A 430 28.05 7.14 18.91
N SER A 431 27.69 7.40 20.17
CA SER A 431 26.55 6.76 20.84
C SER A 431 25.18 7.27 20.35
N LEU A 432 25.15 8.35 19.58
CA LEU A 432 23.96 8.94 18.97
C LEU A 432 24.15 9.12 17.45
N ASN A 433 23.08 8.88 16.72
CA ASN A 433 22.96 9.29 15.33
C ASN A 433 22.08 10.56 15.27
N ILE A 434 22.29 11.38 14.23
CA ILE A 434 21.65 12.70 14.10
C ILE A 434 20.93 12.85 12.75
N LEU A 435 19.84 13.61 12.78
CA LEU A 435 19.16 14.18 11.62
C LEU A 435 19.19 15.70 11.78
N VAL A 436 19.82 16.37 10.82
CA VAL A 436 20.02 17.82 10.80
C VAL A 436 19.05 18.44 9.80
N PRO A 437 18.18 19.39 10.22
CA PRO A 437 17.28 20.08 9.30
C PRO A 437 18.06 20.92 8.27
N LYS A 438 17.53 21.02 7.05
CA LYS A 438 18.03 21.90 5.97
C LYS A 438 16.95 22.84 5.47
N LYS A 439 15.94 22.31 4.78
CA LYS A 439 14.81 23.06 4.16
C LYS A 439 13.48 22.59 4.74
N MET A 440 13.41 22.49 6.06
CA MET A 440 12.23 22.01 6.76
C MET A 440 11.86 22.92 7.92
N SER A 441 10.58 22.98 8.26
CA SER A 441 10.07 23.69 9.43
C SER A 441 10.44 22.95 10.73
N TYR A 442 10.39 23.67 11.86
CA TYR A 442 10.54 23.05 13.17
C TYR A 442 9.37 22.12 13.48
N ASP A 443 8.16 22.42 13.00
CA ASP A 443 7.00 21.54 13.13
C ASP A 443 7.22 20.20 12.45
N LEU A 444 7.83 20.20 11.26
CA LEU A 444 8.18 18.93 10.61
C LEU A 444 9.26 18.16 11.39
N LEU A 445 10.17 18.84 12.08
CA LEU A 445 11.15 18.19 12.95
C LEU A 445 10.48 17.52 14.16
N LEU A 446 9.50 18.18 14.76
CA LEU A 446 8.66 17.62 15.83
C LEU A 446 7.83 16.43 15.34
N ALA A 447 7.21 16.55 14.16
CA ALA A 447 6.44 15.48 13.55
C ALA A 447 7.31 14.24 13.26
N LEU A 448 8.52 14.44 12.74
CA LEU A 448 9.52 13.37 12.57
C LEU A 448 9.92 12.72 13.89
N LEU A 449 10.01 13.49 14.98
CA LEU A 449 10.27 12.93 16.31
C LEU A 449 9.13 11.99 16.75
N GLY A 450 7.87 12.35 16.47
CA GLY A 450 6.72 11.48 16.67
C GLY A 450 6.82 10.18 15.85
N ILE A 451 7.15 10.30 14.55
CA ILE A 451 7.35 9.14 13.66
C ILE A 451 8.43 8.20 14.20
N PHE A 452 9.62 8.71 14.52
CA PHE A 452 10.76 7.88 14.99
C PHE A 452 10.44 7.11 16.26
N ASN A 453 9.65 7.70 17.16
CA ASN A 453 9.27 7.08 18.42
C ASN A 453 7.98 6.23 18.31
N SER A 454 7.41 6.07 17.13
CA SER A 454 6.14 5.34 16.93
C SER A 454 6.31 3.82 16.90
N VAL A 455 5.24 3.09 17.19
CA VAL A 455 5.14 1.63 17.03
C VAL A 455 5.40 1.23 15.58
N ILE A 456 4.96 2.03 14.62
CA ILE A 456 5.05 1.75 13.18
C ILE A 456 6.51 1.75 12.73
N PHE A 457 7.26 2.77 13.15
CA PHE A 457 8.68 2.88 12.85
C PHE A 457 9.49 1.78 13.53
N GLU A 458 9.15 1.46 14.79
CA GLU A 458 9.73 0.35 15.54
C GLU A 458 9.49 -1.01 14.84
N ALA A 459 8.29 -1.26 14.30
CA ALA A 459 7.96 -2.51 13.61
C ALA A 459 8.83 -2.72 12.36
N GLN A 460 9.01 -1.67 11.56
CA GLN A 460 9.89 -1.72 10.38
C GLN A 460 11.36 -1.92 10.75
N VAL A 461 11.82 -1.29 11.84
CA VAL A 461 13.18 -1.48 12.38
C VAL A 461 13.39 -2.93 12.84
N ARG A 462 12.42 -3.54 13.49
CA ARG A 462 12.48 -4.96 13.90
C ARG A 462 12.48 -5.91 12.72
N ALA A 463 11.69 -5.63 11.70
CA ALA A 463 11.67 -6.44 10.47
C ALA A 463 12.99 -6.40 9.71
N SER A 464 13.70 -5.27 9.74
CA SER A 464 14.85 -5.01 8.88
C SER A 464 16.22 -5.14 9.57
N ILE A 465 16.30 -5.09 10.90
CA ILE A 465 17.58 -5.05 11.64
C ILE A 465 17.66 -6.18 12.68
N SER A 466 18.54 -7.14 12.44
CA SER A 466 18.83 -8.27 13.35
C SER A 466 20.04 -8.05 14.27
N THR A 467 20.72 -6.90 14.22
CA THR A 467 21.89 -6.61 15.07
C THR A 467 21.52 -5.73 16.25
N ASN A 468 22.35 -5.63 17.30
CA ASN A 468 22.12 -4.73 18.45
C ASN A 468 22.40 -3.23 18.17
N HIS A 469 22.67 -2.87 16.90
CA HIS A 469 22.99 -1.51 16.48
C HIS A 469 22.00 -1.00 15.43
N LEU A 470 21.48 0.22 15.62
CA LEU A 470 20.62 0.92 14.66
C LEU A 470 21.47 1.69 13.65
N SER A 471 22.07 0.96 12.72
CA SER A 471 22.93 1.58 11.69
C SER A 471 22.17 2.65 10.89
N VAL A 472 22.83 3.78 10.61
CA VAL A 472 22.29 4.88 9.78
C VAL A 472 21.77 4.37 8.43
N GLY A 473 22.51 3.45 7.79
CA GLY A 473 22.11 2.89 6.50
C GLY A 473 20.79 2.13 6.55
N ALA A 474 20.48 1.46 7.67
CA ALA A 474 19.21 0.78 7.84
C ALA A 474 18.06 1.77 8.11
N ILE A 475 18.28 2.77 8.96
CA ILE A 475 17.29 3.83 9.25
C ILE A 475 16.92 4.62 7.98
N ARG A 476 17.89 4.90 7.11
CA ARG A 476 17.67 5.52 5.80
C ARG A 476 16.66 4.79 4.91
N ARG A 477 16.57 3.46 5.03
CA ARG A 477 15.67 2.63 4.21
C ARG A 477 14.27 2.48 4.80
N ILE A 478 14.04 2.91 6.04
CA ILE A 478 12.73 2.83 6.67
C ILE A 478 11.75 3.71 5.90
N LYS A 479 10.53 3.20 5.71
CA LYS A 479 9.45 3.91 5.02
C LYS A 479 8.78 4.89 5.96
N VAL A 480 8.52 6.09 5.47
CA VAL A 480 7.86 7.18 6.22
C VAL A 480 6.65 7.66 5.44
N PRO A 481 5.61 8.20 6.10
CA PRO A 481 4.47 8.78 5.40
C PRO A 481 4.94 10.03 4.63
N PRO A 482 4.16 10.51 3.65
CA PRO A 482 4.50 11.71 2.90
C PRO A 482 4.70 12.92 3.83
N LEU A 483 5.95 13.38 3.95
CA LEU A 483 6.35 14.43 4.90
C LEU A 483 5.90 15.84 4.50
N LEU A 484 5.37 16.02 3.29
CA LEU A 484 4.89 17.29 2.77
C LEU A 484 3.38 17.52 3.03
N SER A 485 2.73 16.64 3.79
CA SER A 485 1.33 16.79 4.19
C SER A 485 1.19 17.75 5.38
N GLU A 486 0.87 19.03 5.12
CA GLU A 486 0.78 20.09 6.14
C GLU A 486 -0.14 19.72 7.32
N MET A 487 -1.31 19.11 7.06
CA MET A 487 -2.29 18.76 8.10
C MET A 487 -1.76 17.78 9.14
N HIS A 488 -1.18 16.66 8.70
CA HIS A 488 -0.62 15.66 9.60
C HIS A 488 0.62 16.17 10.34
N VAL A 489 1.44 17.00 9.67
CA VAL A 489 2.59 17.65 10.30
C VAL A 489 2.15 18.53 11.47
N GLU A 490 1.15 19.38 11.26
CA GLU A 490 0.60 20.27 12.30
C GLU A 490 0.04 19.48 13.49
N ARG A 491 -0.77 18.44 13.22
CA ARG A 491 -1.41 17.67 14.30
C ARG A 491 -0.39 16.90 15.16
N VAL A 492 0.53 16.19 14.51
CA VAL A 492 1.56 15.41 15.22
C VAL A 492 2.56 16.34 15.91
N SER A 493 2.95 17.47 15.30
CA SER A 493 3.89 18.41 15.92
C SER A 493 3.33 19.00 17.21
N GLN A 494 2.05 19.39 17.24
CA GLN A 494 1.38 19.92 18.44
C GLN A 494 1.35 18.90 19.58
N LEU A 495 1.04 17.63 19.28
CA LEU A 495 1.05 16.56 20.28
C LEU A 495 2.46 16.28 20.80
N VAL A 496 3.45 16.22 19.91
CA VAL A 496 4.85 16.01 20.28
C VAL A 496 5.38 17.19 21.10
N GLU A 497 5.02 18.42 20.77
CA GLU A 497 5.40 19.60 21.55
C GLU A 497 4.82 19.55 22.96
N LYS A 498 3.54 19.19 23.10
CA LYS A 498 2.92 18.95 24.41
C LYS A 498 3.65 17.84 25.16
N GLN A 499 3.97 16.73 24.50
CA GLN A 499 4.70 15.61 25.11
C GLN A 499 6.11 15.98 25.59
N LEU A 500 6.81 16.88 24.87
CA LEU A 500 8.12 17.39 25.28
C LEU A 500 8.06 18.31 26.51
N ARG A 501 6.95 19.05 26.68
CA ARG A 501 6.73 19.95 27.83
C ARG A 501 6.17 19.20 29.04
N GLU A 502 5.20 18.32 28.81
CA GLU A 502 4.42 17.60 29.81
C GLU A 502 4.35 16.11 29.44
N PRO A 503 5.40 15.32 29.73
CA PRO A 503 5.45 13.92 29.32
C PRO A 503 4.33 13.10 29.97
N SER A 504 3.52 12.42 29.15
CA SER A 504 2.53 11.45 29.63
C SER A 504 2.44 10.21 28.73
N GLU A 505 1.97 9.10 29.30
CA GLU A 505 1.69 7.87 28.55
C GLU A 505 0.52 8.08 27.57
N SER A 506 -0.48 8.87 27.98
CA SER A 506 -1.66 9.18 27.16
C SER A 506 -1.31 9.99 25.91
N LEU A 507 -0.49 11.04 26.03
CA LEU A 507 -0.01 11.81 24.88
C LEU A 507 0.88 10.96 23.96
N SER A 508 1.77 10.12 24.52
CA SER A 508 2.55 9.19 23.71
C SER A 508 1.65 8.23 22.92
N ALA A 509 0.59 7.72 23.55
CA ALA A 509 -0.37 6.82 22.90
C ALA A 509 -1.17 7.54 21.81
N GLN A 510 -1.58 8.80 22.04
CA GLN A 510 -2.22 9.64 21.01
C GLN A 510 -1.29 9.88 19.81
N ILE A 511 -0.01 10.17 20.06
CA ILE A 511 0.99 10.30 18.98
C ILE A 511 1.09 9.00 18.17
N ASP A 512 1.12 7.84 18.83
CA ASP A 512 1.17 6.54 18.16
C ASP A 512 -0.06 6.31 17.25
N VAL A 513 -1.26 6.69 17.69
CA VAL A 513 -2.51 6.61 16.91
C VAL A 513 -2.50 7.57 15.71
N GLU A 514 -2.11 8.82 15.92
CA GLU A 514 -2.05 9.83 14.85
C GLU A 514 -1.00 9.50 13.80
N VAL A 515 0.16 8.96 14.23
CA VAL A 515 1.16 8.46 13.29
C VAL A 515 0.62 7.26 12.52
N ALA A 516 -0.08 6.31 13.16
CA ALA A 516 -0.70 5.18 12.45
C ALA A 516 -1.67 5.64 11.34
N ARG A 517 -2.47 6.67 11.63
CA ARG A 517 -3.37 7.32 10.65
C ARG A 517 -2.61 7.98 9.51
N TRP A 518 -1.52 8.69 9.82
CA TRP A 518 -0.68 9.32 8.80
C TRP A 518 -0.03 8.28 7.87
N TYR A 519 0.30 7.10 8.38
CA TYR A 519 0.74 5.95 7.58
C TYR A 519 -0.39 5.26 6.80
N GLY A 520 -1.66 5.65 7.00
CA GLY A 520 -2.81 5.05 6.34
C GLY A 520 -3.14 3.62 6.79
N LEU A 521 -2.75 3.25 8.01
CA LEU A 521 -2.96 1.89 8.52
C LEU A 521 -4.41 1.68 9.00
N PRO A 522 -5.10 0.60 8.55
CA PRO A 522 -6.36 0.20 9.15
C PRO A 522 -6.21 -0.17 10.62
N ASP A 523 -7.23 0.11 11.44
CA ASP A 523 -7.21 -0.13 12.88
C ASP A 523 -6.86 -1.57 13.25
N ASP A 524 -7.36 -2.56 12.50
CA ASP A 524 -7.09 -3.97 12.78
C ASP A 524 -5.64 -4.36 12.47
N VAL A 525 -5.03 -3.74 11.47
CA VAL A 525 -3.60 -3.90 11.15
C VAL A 525 -2.75 -3.24 12.23
N PHE A 526 -3.12 -2.03 12.66
CA PHE A 526 -2.40 -1.34 13.73
C PHE A 526 -2.52 -2.07 15.08
N LEU A 527 -3.71 -2.56 15.44
CA LEU A 527 -3.91 -3.41 16.62
C LEU A 527 -3.06 -4.69 16.55
N GLY A 528 -2.93 -5.29 15.38
CA GLY A 528 -2.01 -6.40 15.14
C GLY A 528 -0.56 -6.04 15.48
N LEU A 529 -0.09 -4.86 15.06
CA LEU A 529 1.27 -4.41 15.40
C LEU A 529 1.49 -4.25 16.91
N LEU A 530 0.47 -3.90 17.69
CA LEU A 530 0.62 -3.74 19.14
C LEU A 530 0.97 -5.04 19.87
N THR A 531 0.64 -6.20 19.30
CA THR A 531 0.99 -7.52 19.89
C THR A 531 2.49 -7.67 20.12
N MET A 532 3.33 -7.03 19.31
CA MET A 532 4.79 -7.08 19.46
C MET A 532 5.27 -6.41 20.76
N LEU A 533 4.45 -5.51 21.32
CA LEU A 533 4.73 -4.76 22.53
C LEU A 533 4.05 -5.36 23.75
N GLU A 534 2.96 -6.12 23.60
CA GLU A 534 2.15 -6.64 24.70
C GLU A 534 2.97 -7.36 25.76
N LYS A 535 3.99 -8.14 25.34
CA LYS A 535 4.85 -8.88 26.26
C LYS A 535 5.79 -7.98 27.10
N HIS A 536 6.20 -6.83 26.58
CA HIS A 536 7.27 -6.01 27.20
C HIS A 536 6.79 -4.64 27.71
N SER A 537 5.68 -4.13 27.18
CA SER A 537 5.06 -2.84 27.52
C SER A 537 3.52 -2.95 27.45
N PRO A 538 2.88 -3.77 28.30
CA PRO A 538 1.42 -3.94 28.30
C PRO A 538 0.68 -2.64 28.66
N GLY A 539 1.28 -1.74 29.45
CA GLY A 539 0.75 -0.42 29.78
C GLY A 539 0.57 0.46 28.54
N ASP A 540 1.63 0.64 27.74
CA ASP A 540 1.58 1.35 26.45
C ASP A 540 0.44 0.83 25.56
N VAL A 541 0.33 -0.49 25.43
CA VAL A 541 -0.69 -1.11 24.57
C VAL A 541 -2.10 -0.85 25.11
N SER A 542 -2.28 -0.93 26.43
CA SER A 542 -3.57 -0.65 27.06
C SER A 542 -4.00 0.80 26.84
N GLU A 543 -3.09 1.77 27.00
CA GLU A 543 -3.42 3.18 26.80
C GLU A 543 -3.68 3.50 25.32
N ILE A 544 -2.92 2.92 24.38
CA ILE A 544 -3.21 3.05 22.93
C ILE A 544 -4.60 2.48 22.61
N LYS A 545 -4.92 1.26 23.07
CA LYS A 545 -6.25 0.66 22.86
C LYS A 545 -7.36 1.52 23.46
N LYS A 546 -7.13 2.11 24.64
CA LYS A 546 -8.08 3.02 25.29
C LYS A 546 -8.29 4.29 24.47
N ILE A 547 -7.23 4.95 23.98
CA ILE A 547 -7.36 6.10 23.07
C ILE A 547 -8.12 5.71 21.82
N MET A 548 -7.80 4.58 21.18
CA MET A 548 -8.56 4.11 20.01
C MET A 548 -10.05 3.85 20.31
N VAL A 549 -10.39 3.38 21.52
CA VAL A 549 -11.78 3.19 21.96
C VAL A 549 -12.45 4.52 22.28
N LEU A 550 -11.75 5.46 22.91
CA LEU A 550 -12.25 6.81 23.20
C LEU A 550 -12.48 7.58 21.90
N ASP A 551 -11.54 7.57 20.96
CA ASP A 551 -11.72 8.12 19.62
C ASP A 551 -12.90 7.48 18.90
N ARG A 552 -13.08 6.15 19.02
CA ARG A 552 -14.26 5.46 18.47
C ARG A 552 -15.55 5.80 19.23
N LYS A 553 -15.49 6.20 20.49
CA LYS A 553 -16.65 6.62 21.30
C LYS A 553 -17.00 8.07 21.05
N GLU A 554 -16.04 8.99 21.02
CA GLU A 554 -16.22 10.36 20.57
C GLU A 554 -16.68 10.37 19.11
N SER A 555 -16.08 9.56 18.23
CA SER A 555 -16.57 9.37 16.86
C SER A 555 -17.94 8.66 16.80
N LYS A 556 -18.34 7.88 17.82
CA LYS A 556 -19.67 7.23 17.89
C LYS A 556 -20.76 8.17 18.41
N ASP A 557 -20.42 8.98 19.41
CA ASP A 557 -21.27 10.02 20.00
C ASP A 557 -21.32 11.26 19.06
N GLU A 558 -20.35 11.40 18.15
CA GLU A 558 -20.31 12.34 17.01
C GLU A 558 -20.41 11.63 15.63
N ILE A 559 -21.11 10.49 15.46
CA ILE A 559 -21.40 10.01 14.09
C ILE A 559 -22.35 11.03 13.46
N ARG A 560 -21.77 11.99 12.76
CA ARG A 560 -22.52 12.86 11.86
C ARG A 560 -23.07 11.94 10.78
N ARG A 561 -24.37 11.65 10.89
CA ARG A 561 -25.11 10.85 9.92
C ARG A 561 -24.83 11.39 8.50
N ILE A 562 -24.39 10.51 7.62
CA ILE A 562 -24.14 10.84 6.21
C ILE A 562 -25.45 10.68 5.45
N GLU A 563 -26.16 11.78 5.26
CA GLU A 563 -27.49 11.75 4.66
C GLU A 563 -27.46 11.18 3.23
N ASN A 564 -28.51 10.45 2.86
CA ASN A 564 -28.68 9.83 1.54
C ASN A 564 -27.55 8.88 1.09
N HIS A 565 -26.75 8.30 1.98
CA HIS A 565 -25.69 7.34 1.62
C HIS A 565 -26.21 5.90 1.56
N TYR A 566 -27.08 5.59 0.60
CA TYR A 566 -27.59 4.22 0.41
C TYR A 566 -27.27 3.69 -1.00
N ALA A 567 -26.95 2.40 -1.09
CA ALA A 567 -26.73 1.69 -2.34
C ALA A 567 -28.04 1.03 -2.83
N SER A 568 -28.23 0.97 -4.15
CA SER A 568 -29.35 0.24 -4.74
C SER A 568 -29.13 -1.28 -4.64
N THR A 569 -30.22 -2.03 -4.50
CA THR A 569 -30.18 -3.49 -4.64
C THR A 569 -29.85 -3.83 -6.10
N LEU A 570 -29.12 -4.92 -6.29
CA LEU A 570 -28.77 -5.44 -7.61
C LEU A 570 -29.30 -6.85 -7.77
N SER A 571 -29.76 -7.17 -8.99
CA SER A 571 -30.09 -8.54 -9.34
C SER A 571 -28.83 -9.41 -9.36
N GLU A 572 -28.98 -10.74 -9.28
CA GLU A 572 -27.85 -11.66 -9.40
C GLU A 572 -27.12 -11.49 -10.75
N LEU A 573 -27.86 -11.23 -11.82
CA LEU A 573 -27.32 -10.92 -13.14
C LEU A 573 -26.49 -9.62 -13.12
N ASP A 574 -27.01 -8.54 -12.54
CA ASP A 574 -26.30 -7.26 -12.44
C ASP A 574 -25.07 -7.37 -11.54
N LEU A 575 -25.13 -8.14 -10.45
CA LEU A 575 -23.98 -8.43 -9.59
C LEU A 575 -22.89 -9.16 -10.34
N ARG A 576 -23.26 -10.19 -11.11
CA ARG A 576 -22.33 -10.93 -11.96
C ARG A 576 -21.66 -10.03 -12.99
N ILE A 577 -22.43 -9.12 -13.60
CA ILE A 577 -21.90 -8.10 -14.52
C ILE A 577 -20.93 -7.18 -13.77
N CYS A 578 -21.32 -6.59 -12.64
CA CYS A 578 -20.46 -5.68 -11.88
C CYS A 578 -19.14 -6.33 -11.47
N ARG A 579 -19.16 -7.61 -11.07
CA ARG A 579 -17.96 -8.39 -10.73
C ARG A 579 -17.00 -8.60 -11.90
N SER A 580 -17.53 -8.69 -13.12
CA SER A 580 -16.70 -8.93 -14.32
C SER A 580 -15.99 -7.71 -14.86
N VAL A 581 -16.44 -6.49 -14.53
CA VAL A 581 -15.90 -5.25 -15.09
C VAL A 581 -14.78 -4.70 -14.19
N PRO A 582 -13.51 -4.64 -14.64
CA PRO A 582 -12.39 -4.10 -13.87
C PRO A 582 -12.43 -2.56 -13.81
N PRO A 583 -11.65 -1.89 -12.93
CA PRO A 583 -11.59 -0.43 -12.87
C PRO A 583 -11.27 0.21 -14.23
N GLY A 584 -12.10 1.16 -14.67
CA GLY A 584 -12.01 1.77 -16.00
C GLY A 584 -12.55 0.92 -17.16
N GLY A 585 -12.96 -0.32 -16.89
CA GLY A 585 -13.61 -1.23 -17.84
C GLY A 585 -15.06 -0.86 -18.15
N ASN A 586 -15.67 -1.60 -19.07
CA ASN A 586 -17.05 -1.43 -19.55
C ASN A 586 -17.66 -2.75 -20.06
N TRP A 587 -18.76 -2.66 -20.82
CA TRP A 587 -19.45 -3.83 -21.39
C TRP A 587 -18.55 -4.79 -22.19
N LYS A 588 -17.41 -4.33 -22.71
CA LYS A 588 -16.43 -5.17 -23.43
C LYS A 588 -15.75 -6.20 -22.55
N ASP A 589 -15.64 -5.91 -21.25
CA ASP A 589 -15.01 -6.80 -20.26
C ASP A 589 -15.98 -7.86 -19.73
N ILE A 590 -17.27 -7.73 -20.06
CA ILE A 590 -18.30 -8.69 -19.62
C ILE A 590 -18.15 -9.98 -20.44
N PRO A 591 -18.07 -11.17 -19.80
CA PRO A 591 -17.99 -12.46 -20.48
C PRO A 591 -19.17 -12.77 -21.41
N GLU A 592 -18.98 -13.66 -22.39
CA GLU A 592 -20.02 -14.02 -23.36
C GLU A 592 -21.13 -14.91 -22.79
N ASP A 593 -20.81 -15.66 -21.73
CA ASP A 593 -21.72 -16.60 -21.07
C ASP A 593 -22.71 -15.93 -20.11
N ILE A 594 -22.63 -14.59 -19.93
CA ILE A 594 -23.63 -13.84 -19.17
C ILE A 594 -24.91 -13.67 -20.04
N PRO A 595 -26.07 -14.18 -19.59
CA PRO A 595 -27.29 -14.24 -20.40
C PRO A 595 -28.04 -12.89 -20.42
N SER A 596 -27.45 -11.87 -21.03
CA SER A 596 -28.06 -10.53 -21.18
C SER A 596 -28.32 -10.18 -22.63
N GLU A 597 -29.59 -10.14 -23.01
CA GLU A 597 -30.01 -9.76 -24.37
C GLU A 597 -29.62 -8.32 -24.72
N ARG A 598 -29.61 -7.43 -23.73
CA ARG A 598 -29.15 -6.05 -23.91
C ARG A 598 -27.66 -5.99 -24.28
N ILE A 599 -26.82 -6.79 -23.64
CA ILE A 599 -25.37 -6.82 -23.93
C ILE A 599 -25.11 -7.45 -25.29
N LYS A 600 -25.81 -8.54 -25.64
CA LYS A 600 -25.75 -9.14 -26.99
C LYS A 600 -26.07 -8.10 -28.08
N ASN A 601 -27.15 -7.34 -27.90
CA ASN A 601 -27.52 -6.28 -28.83
C ASN A 601 -26.49 -5.15 -28.90
N ILE A 602 -25.83 -4.80 -27.79
CA ILE A 602 -24.73 -3.82 -27.78
C ILE A 602 -23.54 -4.33 -28.61
N ARG A 603 -23.14 -5.60 -28.43
CA ARG A 603 -22.05 -6.24 -29.19
C ARG A 603 -22.36 -6.26 -30.69
N LEU A 604 -23.59 -6.64 -31.06
CA LEU A 604 -24.04 -6.67 -32.45
C LEU A 604 -24.02 -5.29 -33.10
N SER A 605 -24.53 -4.26 -32.41
CA SER A 605 -24.53 -2.88 -32.92
C SER A 605 -23.11 -2.32 -33.06
N PHE A 606 -22.21 -2.65 -32.12
CA PHE A 606 -20.80 -2.27 -32.20
C PHE A 606 -20.10 -2.92 -33.39
N ALA A 607 -20.33 -4.22 -33.63
CA ALA A 607 -19.76 -4.94 -34.77
C ALA A 607 -20.23 -4.38 -36.13
N LYS A 608 -21.44 -3.81 -36.19
CA LYS A 608 -21.99 -3.14 -37.38
C LYS A 608 -21.50 -1.70 -37.57
N GLY A 609 -20.71 -1.16 -36.64
CA GLY A 609 -20.23 0.23 -36.70
C GLY A 609 -21.31 1.28 -36.42
N GLU A 610 -22.47 0.89 -35.86
CA GLU A 610 -23.64 1.76 -35.67
C GLU A 610 -23.52 2.72 -34.47
N GLY A 611 -22.40 2.70 -33.74
CA GLY A 611 -22.07 3.68 -32.71
C GLY A 611 -21.16 3.17 -31.58
N SER A 612 -20.47 4.10 -30.90
CA SER A 612 -19.61 3.80 -29.74
C SER A 612 -20.41 3.94 -28.43
N ARG A 613 -20.79 2.81 -27.82
CA ARG A 613 -21.39 2.75 -26.48
C ARG A 613 -20.34 2.53 -25.39
N SER A 614 -19.18 3.18 -25.50
CA SER A 614 -17.99 2.88 -24.68
C SER A 614 -18.18 3.07 -23.17
N THR A 615 -19.19 3.82 -22.73
CA THR A 615 -19.45 4.09 -21.31
C THR A 615 -20.46 3.15 -20.66
N TYR A 616 -21.16 2.30 -21.43
CA TYR A 616 -22.21 1.44 -20.86
C TYR A 616 -21.62 0.32 -20.02
N TYR A 617 -22.27 0.00 -18.89
CA TYR A 617 -21.79 -0.98 -17.92
C TYR A 617 -20.36 -0.66 -17.43
N GLY A 618 -20.03 0.63 -17.33
CA GLY A 618 -18.69 1.07 -16.98
C GLY A 618 -18.43 1.07 -15.48
N ARG A 619 -17.21 0.67 -15.10
CA ARG A 619 -16.67 0.89 -13.76
C ARG A 619 -15.80 2.13 -13.74
N LEU A 620 -16.05 2.98 -12.74
CA LEU A 620 -15.26 4.19 -12.53
C LEU A 620 -13.79 3.83 -12.33
N HIS A 621 -12.91 4.65 -12.91
CA HIS A 621 -11.48 4.53 -12.68
C HIS A 621 -11.11 5.34 -11.42
N PRO A 622 -10.36 4.78 -10.45
CA PRO A 622 -10.04 5.46 -9.19
C PRO A 622 -9.39 6.82 -9.43
N ASP A 623 -8.37 6.86 -10.29
CA ASP A 623 -7.55 8.07 -10.48
C ASP A 623 -8.11 9.04 -11.53
N ARG A 624 -9.29 8.82 -12.10
CA ARG A 624 -9.87 9.76 -13.10
C ARG A 624 -11.15 10.37 -12.55
N PRO A 625 -11.52 11.59 -12.99
CA PRO A 625 -12.85 12.12 -12.69
C PRO A 625 -13.95 11.22 -13.25
N SER A 626 -15.10 11.21 -12.57
CA SER A 626 -16.25 10.41 -12.99
C SER A 626 -16.78 10.84 -14.35
N TYR A 627 -17.48 9.94 -15.05
CA TYR A 627 -18.31 10.35 -16.18
C TYR A 627 -19.55 11.11 -15.67
N THR A 628 -20.29 11.75 -16.59
CA THR A 628 -21.51 12.48 -16.24
C THR A 628 -22.50 11.60 -15.46
N ILE A 629 -22.84 12.04 -14.25
CA ILE A 629 -23.88 11.41 -13.43
C ILE A 629 -25.25 11.77 -14.03
N ASN A 630 -26.04 10.75 -14.37
CA ASN A 630 -27.34 10.88 -15.04
C ASN A 630 -28.48 10.37 -14.14
N THR A 631 -29.74 10.58 -14.53
CA THR A 631 -30.91 10.18 -13.72
C THR A 631 -31.12 8.67 -13.57
N TYR A 632 -30.19 7.85 -14.06
CA TYR A 632 -30.19 6.39 -13.97
C TYR A 632 -28.86 5.85 -13.42
N PHE A 633 -28.08 6.65 -12.67
CA PHE A 633 -26.77 6.24 -12.13
C PHE A 633 -26.84 5.02 -11.20
N THR A 634 -28.02 4.69 -10.68
CA THR A 634 -28.27 3.49 -9.87
C THR A 634 -28.41 2.20 -10.69
N ARG A 635 -28.30 2.27 -12.03
CA ARG A 635 -28.41 1.13 -12.94
C ARG A 635 -27.11 0.95 -13.72
N PRO A 636 -26.45 -0.22 -13.65
CA PRO A 636 -25.13 -0.41 -14.27
C PRO A 636 -25.18 -0.25 -15.79
N GLY A 637 -26.27 -0.67 -16.45
CA GLY A 637 -26.38 -0.60 -17.91
C GLY A 637 -26.52 0.81 -18.50
N ASN A 638 -26.67 1.85 -17.68
CA ASN A 638 -27.02 3.20 -18.12
C ASN A 638 -25.86 4.21 -18.05
N GLY A 639 -24.63 3.73 -17.95
CA GLY A 639 -23.41 4.53 -18.01
C GLY A 639 -22.27 3.91 -17.25
N CYS A 640 -21.29 4.74 -16.89
CA CYS A 640 -20.12 4.34 -16.12
C CYS A 640 -20.34 4.71 -14.65
N HIS A 641 -21.13 3.87 -13.97
CA HIS A 641 -21.64 4.15 -12.62
C HIS A 641 -21.33 3.04 -11.62
N ILE A 642 -20.60 2.00 -12.02
CA ILE A 642 -20.13 0.96 -11.09
C ILE A 642 -19.02 1.58 -10.24
N HIS A 643 -19.09 1.37 -8.92
CA HIS A 643 -18.18 1.93 -7.93
C HIS A 643 -16.72 1.57 -8.25
N TYR A 644 -15.76 2.46 -7.97
CA TYR A 644 -14.37 2.26 -8.43
C TYR A 644 -13.63 1.15 -7.67
N ASP A 645 -13.96 0.97 -6.39
CA ASP A 645 -13.25 0.09 -5.47
C ASP A 645 -13.55 -1.40 -5.75
N TYR A 646 -12.74 -1.98 -6.63
CA TYR A 646 -12.83 -3.38 -7.02
C TYR A 646 -12.19 -4.31 -5.96
N SER A 647 -11.06 -3.90 -5.37
CA SER A 647 -10.33 -4.67 -4.36
C SER A 647 -11.04 -4.75 -3.00
N GLY A 648 -11.79 -3.71 -2.62
CA GLY A 648 -12.64 -3.70 -1.44
C GLY A 648 -14.02 -4.34 -1.68
N GLU A 649 -14.17 -5.13 -2.75
CA GLU A 649 -15.37 -5.90 -3.10
C GLU A 649 -16.66 -5.07 -3.29
N GLN A 650 -16.55 -3.78 -3.62
CA GLN A 650 -17.71 -2.91 -3.87
C GLN A 650 -18.24 -3.09 -5.30
N HIS A 651 -18.79 -4.28 -5.59
CA HIS A 651 -19.37 -4.63 -6.89
C HIS A 651 -20.82 -4.13 -7.02
N ARG A 652 -21.01 -2.82 -6.89
CA ARG A 652 -22.30 -2.12 -6.94
C ARG A 652 -22.24 -0.85 -7.76
N THR A 653 -23.39 -0.23 -8.02
CA THR A 653 -23.43 1.15 -8.51
C THR A 653 -23.21 2.16 -7.38
N LEU A 654 -22.97 3.42 -7.75
CA LEU A 654 -22.88 4.54 -6.82
C LEU A 654 -24.11 4.64 -5.89
N SER A 655 -23.87 5.04 -4.64
CA SER A 655 -24.90 5.53 -3.73
C SER A 655 -25.35 6.94 -4.13
N HIS A 656 -26.47 7.42 -3.58
CA HIS A 656 -26.93 8.78 -3.86
C HIS A 656 -25.97 9.83 -3.31
N ARG A 657 -25.43 9.63 -2.10
CA ARG A 657 -24.39 10.51 -1.55
C ARG A 657 -23.14 10.53 -2.43
N GLU A 658 -22.62 9.39 -2.85
CA GLU A 658 -21.45 9.33 -3.72
C GLU A 658 -21.68 10.08 -5.05
N ALA A 659 -22.86 9.88 -5.67
CA ALA A 659 -23.24 10.57 -6.89
C ALA A 659 -23.40 12.09 -6.70
N ALA A 660 -23.94 12.53 -5.56
CA ALA A 660 -24.07 13.94 -5.18
C ALA A 660 -22.69 14.58 -4.93
N ARG A 661 -21.80 13.86 -4.24
CA ARG A 661 -20.43 14.31 -3.95
C ARG A 661 -19.59 14.43 -5.20
N LEU A 662 -19.75 13.53 -6.18
CA LEU A 662 -19.15 13.68 -7.51
C LEU A 662 -19.68 14.90 -8.27
N GLN A 663 -20.83 15.45 -7.89
CA GLN A 663 -21.38 16.71 -8.40
C GLN A 663 -21.11 17.91 -7.49
N SER A 664 -20.23 17.81 -6.49
CA SER A 664 -19.88 18.89 -5.54
C SER A 664 -21.01 19.36 -4.63
N PHE A 665 -21.98 18.49 -4.32
CA PHE A 665 -22.90 18.73 -3.20
C PHE A 665 -22.23 18.37 -1.88
N PRO A 666 -22.27 19.23 -0.84
CA PRO A 666 -21.69 18.93 0.46
C PRO A 666 -22.47 17.82 1.17
N ASP A 667 -21.82 17.15 2.12
CA ASP A 667 -22.34 15.94 2.79
C ASP A 667 -23.54 16.22 3.70
N ASP A 668 -23.70 17.46 4.15
CA ASP A 668 -24.86 17.93 4.89
C ASP A 668 -26.04 18.34 4.01
N PHE A 669 -25.87 18.33 2.67
CA PHE A 669 -26.95 18.59 1.74
C PHE A 669 -27.96 17.43 1.73
N VAL A 670 -29.18 17.65 2.21
CA VAL A 670 -30.18 16.58 2.38
C VAL A 670 -31.16 16.54 1.22
N PHE A 671 -31.19 15.45 0.47
CA PHE A 671 -32.18 15.22 -0.57
C PHE A 671 -33.44 14.56 -0.01
N LYS A 672 -34.60 15.13 -0.33
CA LYS A 672 -35.94 14.66 0.06
C LYS A 672 -36.64 13.94 -1.09
N GLY A 673 -37.67 13.17 -0.74
CA GLY A 673 -38.48 12.38 -1.67
C GLY A 673 -38.06 10.92 -1.80
N LYS A 674 -38.76 10.18 -2.69
CA LYS A 674 -38.49 8.76 -2.95
C LYS A 674 -37.13 8.58 -3.63
N LYS A 675 -36.57 7.38 -3.50
CA LYS A 675 -35.30 6.95 -4.10
C LYS A 675 -35.08 7.40 -5.55
N GLY A 676 -36.07 7.22 -6.43
CA GLY A 676 -35.99 7.66 -7.84
C GLY A 676 -36.09 9.18 -8.05
N ALA A 677 -36.84 9.88 -7.19
CA ALA A 677 -36.89 11.34 -7.17
C ALA A 677 -35.52 11.92 -6.81
N VAL A 678 -34.83 11.35 -5.81
CA VAL A 678 -33.45 11.76 -5.45
C VAL A 678 -32.47 11.49 -6.60
N THR A 679 -32.56 10.34 -7.28
CA THR A 679 -31.73 10.06 -8.48
C THR A 679 -31.95 11.11 -9.57
N THR A 680 -33.19 11.55 -9.77
CA THR A 680 -33.56 12.56 -10.78
C THR A 680 -33.00 13.93 -10.42
N GLN A 681 -33.15 14.34 -9.16
CA GLN A 681 -32.60 15.58 -8.61
C GLN A 681 -31.09 15.68 -8.83
N ILE A 682 -30.34 14.67 -8.39
CA ILE A 682 -28.88 14.63 -8.57
C ILE A 682 -28.55 14.60 -10.07
N GLY A 683 -29.15 13.70 -10.86
CA GLY A 683 -28.80 13.55 -12.27
C GLY A 683 -28.99 14.81 -13.13
N ASN A 684 -30.01 15.63 -12.82
CA ASN A 684 -30.32 16.85 -13.56
C ASN A 684 -29.54 18.08 -13.07
N ALA A 685 -28.91 18.03 -11.89
CA ALA A 685 -28.37 19.22 -11.25
C ALA A 685 -27.21 19.92 -11.98
N VAL A 686 -27.15 21.23 -11.69
CA VAL A 686 -25.99 22.12 -11.60
C VAL A 686 -24.90 21.67 -10.61
N PRO A 687 -23.66 21.24 -10.92
CA PRO A 687 -22.68 21.09 -9.84
C PRO A 687 -22.50 22.43 -9.06
N PRO A 688 -22.71 22.47 -7.73
CA PRO A 688 -22.67 23.73 -6.96
C PRO A 688 -21.33 24.48 -7.09
N LEU A 689 -20.21 23.76 -7.15
CA LEU A 689 -18.90 24.38 -7.31
C LEU A 689 -18.71 25.04 -8.68
N LEU A 690 -19.36 24.51 -9.74
CA LEU A 690 -19.36 25.14 -11.06
C LEU A 690 -20.20 26.42 -11.02
N ALA A 691 -21.39 26.35 -10.40
CA ALA A 691 -22.27 27.49 -10.22
C ALA A 691 -21.61 28.62 -9.41
N PHE A 692 -20.84 28.28 -8.37
CA PHE A 692 -20.03 29.25 -7.60
C PHE A 692 -19.02 29.99 -8.47
N GLN A 693 -18.26 29.26 -9.31
CA GLN A 693 -17.25 29.87 -10.16
C GLN A 693 -17.86 30.75 -11.26
N ILE A 694 -19.01 30.35 -11.79
CA ILE A 694 -19.83 31.18 -12.68
C ILE A 694 -20.24 32.47 -11.95
N ALA A 695 -20.82 32.35 -10.76
CA ALA A 695 -21.32 33.48 -9.98
C ALA A 695 -20.21 34.48 -9.62
N LYS A 696 -19.01 34.00 -9.24
CA LYS A 696 -17.84 34.84 -9.00
C LYS A 696 -17.37 35.57 -10.27
N HIS A 697 -17.45 34.91 -11.42
CA HIS A 697 -17.03 35.47 -12.70
C HIS A 697 -17.97 36.57 -13.24
N LEU A 698 -19.19 36.68 -12.71
CA LEU A 698 -20.10 37.78 -13.08
C LEU A 698 -19.59 39.16 -12.62
N ASN A 699 -18.61 39.23 -11.70
CA ASN A 699 -18.06 40.46 -11.11
C ASN A 699 -19.10 41.39 -10.47
N ILE A 700 -20.26 40.85 -10.12
CA ILE A 700 -21.34 41.51 -9.40
C ILE A 700 -21.89 40.53 -8.36
N VAL A 701 -22.45 41.07 -7.28
CA VAL A 701 -23.14 40.31 -6.24
C VAL A 701 -24.43 41.06 -5.92
N GLY A 702 -25.50 40.32 -5.69
CA GLY A 702 -26.81 40.88 -5.40
C GLY A 702 -27.80 39.78 -5.06
N GLN A 703 -29.00 39.88 -5.62
CA GLN A 703 -30.13 39.03 -5.29
C GLN A 703 -30.49 38.08 -6.44
N THR A 704 -31.11 36.93 -6.14
CA THR A 704 -31.53 35.95 -7.16
C THR A 704 -33.00 35.57 -7.09
N VAL A 705 -33.59 35.35 -8.26
CA VAL A 705 -34.84 34.58 -8.44
C VAL A 705 -34.48 33.31 -9.20
N GLU A 706 -34.79 32.14 -8.67
CA GLU A 706 -34.41 30.85 -9.26
C GLU A 706 -35.64 30.11 -9.81
N LEU A 707 -35.71 29.98 -11.12
CA LEU A 707 -36.77 29.26 -11.84
C LEU A 707 -36.26 27.86 -12.21
N PHE A 708 -37.15 26.86 -12.18
CA PHE A 708 -36.76 25.46 -12.42
C PHE A 708 -35.65 25.01 -11.44
N ALA A 709 -35.83 25.34 -10.16
CA ALA A 709 -34.77 25.22 -9.16
C ALA A 709 -34.25 23.78 -9.00
N GLY A 710 -35.08 22.76 -9.23
CA GLY A 710 -34.74 21.37 -9.05
C GLY A 710 -34.27 21.11 -7.61
N ALA A 711 -33.09 20.49 -7.49
CA ALA A 711 -32.45 20.31 -6.18
C ALA A 711 -31.86 21.62 -5.61
N GLY A 712 -31.64 22.65 -6.43
CA GLY A 712 -31.02 23.92 -6.02
C GLY A 712 -29.50 23.98 -6.20
N GLY A 713 -28.93 23.21 -7.14
CA GLY A 713 -27.48 23.22 -7.37
C GLY A 713 -26.94 24.56 -7.88
N LEU A 714 -27.69 25.27 -8.73
CA LEU A 714 -27.35 26.63 -9.17
C LEU A 714 -27.46 27.61 -7.99
N GLY A 715 -28.60 27.63 -7.30
CA GLY A 715 -28.82 28.46 -6.11
C GLY A 715 -27.77 28.29 -5.03
N LEU A 716 -27.38 27.05 -4.71
CA LEU A 716 -26.35 26.79 -3.70
C LEU A 716 -24.99 27.41 -4.08
N GLY A 717 -24.56 27.29 -5.34
CA GLY A 717 -23.31 27.90 -5.80
C GLY A 717 -23.35 29.43 -5.76
N PHE A 718 -24.48 30.04 -6.13
CA PHE A 718 -24.69 31.49 -6.03
C PHE A 718 -24.68 31.95 -4.57
N LYS A 719 -25.34 31.22 -3.67
CA LYS A 719 -25.32 31.46 -2.23
C LYS A 719 -23.89 31.42 -1.67
N TRP A 720 -23.09 30.41 -2.04
CA TRP A 720 -21.67 30.35 -1.67
C TRP A 720 -20.87 31.56 -2.18
N ALA A 721 -21.24 32.12 -3.34
CA ALA A 721 -20.57 33.28 -3.92
C ALA A 721 -20.97 34.61 -3.26
N GLY A 722 -21.98 34.62 -2.39
CA GLY A 722 -22.47 35.77 -1.63
C GLY A 722 -23.79 36.35 -2.15
N TRP A 723 -24.47 35.68 -3.09
CA TRP A 723 -25.77 36.12 -3.58
C TRP A 723 -26.89 35.73 -2.60
N GLU A 724 -27.90 36.58 -2.51
CA GLU A 724 -29.09 36.37 -1.67
C GLU A 724 -30.27 35.89 -2.52
N THR A 725 -30.81 34.71 -2.21
CA THR A 725 -31.99 34.19 -2.92
C THR A 725 -33.28 34.80 -2.36
N LEU A 726 -34.13 35.34 -3.23
CA LEU A 726 -35.42 35.92 -2.86
C LEU A 726 -36.54 34.88 -2.90
N VAL A 727 -36.65 34.18 -4.03
CA VAL A 727 -37.68 33.18 -4.26
C VAL A 727 -37.21 32.15 -5.28
N GLY A 728 -37.51 30.89 -5.00
CA GLY A 728 -37.40 29.79 -5.96
C GLY A 728 -38.76 29.39 -6.55
N ASN A 729 -38.76 28.75 -7.71
CA ASN A 729 -39.91 28.01 -8.24
C ASN A 729 -39.50 26.61 -8.68
N GLU A 730 -40.31 25.62 -8.31
CA GLU A 730 -40.13 24.21 -8.69
C GLU A 730 -41.49 23.53 -8.87
N LEU A 731 -41.58 22.63 -9.85
CA LEU A 731 -42.81 21.89 -10.15
C LEU A 731 -43.04 20.78 -9.11
N GLU A 732 -41.98 20.05 -8.77
CA GLU A 732 -42.07 18.85 -7.93
C GLU A 732 -41.94 19.19 -6.45
N ALA A 733 -43.00 18.92 -5.66
CA ALA A 733 -43.04 19.24 -4.24
C ALA A 733 -41.85 18.67 -3.44
N SER A 734 -41.42 17.43 -3.74
CA SER A 734 -40.28 16.81 -3.07
C SER A 734 -38.92 17.44 -3.41
N PHE A 735 -38.80 18.07 -4.59
CA PHE A 735 -37.59 18.78 -4.99
C PHE A 735 -37.57 20.15 -4.30
N ALA A 736 -38.73 20.80 -4.21
CA ALA A 736 -38.88 22.02 -3.42
C ALA A 736 -38.59 21.79 -1.92
N GLU A 737 -38.96 20.63 -1.34
CA GLU A 737 -38.55 20.28 0.03
C GLU A 737 -37.03 20.15 0.18
N THR A 738 -36.35 19.58 -0.82
CA THR A 738 -34.88 19.54 -0.87
C THR A 738 -34.32 20.95 -0.95
N TYR A 739 -34.86 21.81 -1.81
CA TYR A 739 -34.45 23.19 -1.93
C TYR A 739 -34.62 23.96 -0.60
N ARG A 740 -35.75 23.81 0.08
CA ARG A 740 -36.02 24.43 1.40
C ARG A 740 -35.02 24.03 2.46
N ALA A 741 -34.65 22.75 2.48
CA ALA A 741 -33.74 22.23 3.48
C ALA A 741 -32.31 22.77 3.33
N ASN A 742 -31.89 23.14 2.11
CA ASN A 742 -30.48 23.37 1.82
C ASN A 742 -30.14 24.76 1.26
N VAL A 743 -31.04 25.36 0.48
CA VAL A 743 -30.76 26.59 -0.27
C VAL A 743 -31.50 27.77 0.35
N HIS A 744 -32.82 27.78 0.27
CA HIS A 744 -33.65 28.87 0.77
C HIS A 744 -35.06 28.40 1.12
N SER A 745 -35.64 28.92 2.20
CA SER A 745 -36.97 28.51 2.69
C SER A 745 -38.10 28.99 1.79
N ASN A 746 -37.93 30.13 1.11
CA ASN A 746 -38.94 30.67 0.22
C ASN A 746 -38.87 30.05 -1.18
N ILE A 747 -39.78 29.12 -1.46
CA ILE A 747 -39.92 28.46 -2.77
C ILE A 747 -41.38 28.08 -3.03
N LEU A 748 -41.85 28.47 -4.21
CA LEU A 748 -43.19 28.23 -4.71
C LEU A 748 -43.25 26.91 -5.48
N VAL A 749 -44.13 26.02 -5.03
CA VAL A 749 -44.40 24.75 -5.71
C VAL A 749 -45.54 24.96 -6.70
N GLY A 750 -45.26 24.78 -7.98
CA GLY A 750 -46.28 24.90 -9.02
C GLY A 750 -45.71 24.95 -10.43
N ASP A 751 -46.57 24.66 -11.39
CA ASP A 751 -46.24 24.71 -12.80
C ASP A 751 -46.02 26.16 -13.24
N ILE A 752 -44.84 26.44 -13.79
CA ILE A 752 -44.46 27.77 -14.23
C ILE A 752 -45.31 28.27 -15.39
N THR A 753 -46.01 27.40 -16.12
CA THR A 753 -46.95 27.77 -17.19
C THR A 753 -48.26 28.37 -16.65
N ASP A 754 -48.56 28.18 -15.36
CA ASP A 754 -49.73 28.73 -14.70
C ASP A 754 -49.54 30.23 -14.38
N ASN A 755 -50.45 31.07 -14.88
CA ASN A 755 -50.42 32.51 -14.67
C ASN A 755 -50.56 32.95 -13.20
N GLY A 756 -51.28 32.18 -12.38
CA GLY A 756 -51.37 32.36 -10.94
C GLY A 756 -50.03 32.15 -10.26
N ILE A 757 -49.30 31.08 -10.62
CA ILE A 757 -47.95 30.82 -10.13
C ILE A 757 -46.98 31.92 -10.55
N LYS A 758 -46.99 32.33 -11.83
CA LYS A 758 -46.18 33.45 -12.32
C LYS A 758 -46.42 34.73 -11.51
N LYS A 759 -47.68 35.08 -11.24
CA LYS A 759 -48.05 36.24 -10.42
C LYS A 759 -47.54 36.14 -8.98
N GLN A 760 -47.58 34.95 -8.38
CA GLN A 760 -47.05 34.73 -7.04
C GLN A 760 -45.52 34.91 -7.01
N ILE A 761 -44.80 34.34 -7.97
CA ILE A 761 -43.34 34.51 -8.09
C ILE A 761 -42.98 36.01 -8.16
N LEU A 762 -43.68 36.76 -9.03
CA LEU A 762 -43.44 38.20 -9.20
C LEU A 762 -43.75 38.99 -7.92
N LYS A 763 -44.86 38.65 -7.26
CA LYS A 763 -45.27 39.29 -6.01
C LYS A 763 -44.23 39.07 -4.92
N GLU A 764 -43.84 37.83 -4.67
CA GLU A 764 -42.86 37.52 -3.63
C GLU A 764 -41.49 38.12 -3.93
N ALA A 765 -41.04 38.05 -5.19
CA ALA A 765 -39.80 38.68 -5.59
C ALA A 765 -39.82 40.20 -5.32
N GLU A 766 -40.89 40.91 -5.68
CA GLU A 766 -40.99 42.37 -5.48
C GLU A 766 -41.14 42.76 -4.01
N GLU A 767 -41.82 41.95 -3.19
CA GLU A 767 -42.04 42.23 -1.76
C GLU A 767 -40.75 42.23 -0.93
N VAL A 768 -39.80 41.34 -1.25
CA VAL A 768 -38.56 41.16 -0.48
C VAL A 768 -37.32 41.73 -1.18
N ARG A 769 -37.44 42.20 -2.42
CA ARG A 769 -36.32 42.75 -3.20
C ARG A 769 -35.82 44.06 -2.62
N ASP A 770 -34.50 44.18 -2.50
CA ASP A 770 -33.82 45.45 -2.31
C ASP A 770 -33.51 46.05 -3.69
N LYS A 771 -34.14 47.18 -4.00
CA LYS A 771 -33.96 47.88 -5.29
C LYS A 771 -32.56 48.49 -5.45
N GLY A 772 -31.78 48.59 -4.38
CA GLY A 772 -30.38 49.01 -4.42
C GLY A 772 -29.40 47.92 -4.86
N LEU A 773 -29.83 46.65 -4.88
CA LEU A 773 -28.98 45.52 -5.24
C LEU A 773 -29.27 44.99 -6.66
N PRO A 774 -28.24 44.52 -7.40
CA PRO A 774 -28.45 43.86 -8.69
C PRO A 774 -29.32 42.61 -8.55
N LEU A 775 -30.21 42.36 -9.50
CA LEU A 775 -31.05 41.16 -9.54
C LEU A 775 -30.63 40.22 -10.67
N CYS A 776 -30.46 38.93 -10.33
CA CYS A 776 -30.19 37.87 -11.29
C CYS A 776 -31.31 36.83 -11.35
N VAL A 777 -31.78 36.49 -12.57
CA VAL A 777 -32.73 35.38 -12.76
C VAL A 777 -31.97 34.13 -13.19
N LEU A 778 -32.03 33.07 -12.39
CA LEU A 778 -31.41 31.78 -12.68
C LEU A 778 -32.46 30.83 -13.25
N GLY A 779 -32.10 29.96 -14.20
CA GLY A 779 -32.93 28.82 -14.54
C GLY A 779 -32.38 27.88 -15.59
N GLY A 780 -32.76 26.61 -15.49
CA GLY A 780 -32.44 25.56 -16.46
C GLY A 780 -33.70 24.86 -16.96
N PRO A 781 -34.47 25.45 -17.89
CA PRO A 781 -35.68 24.82 -18.39
C PRO A 781 -35.40 23.42 -18.96
N PRO A 782 -36.23 22.41 -18.65
CA PRO A 782 -35.92 21.03 -18.99
C PRO A 782 -35.91 20.80 -20.49
N CYS A 783 -34.77 20.32 -20.99
CA CYS A 783 -34.50 20.08 -22.41
C CYS A 783 -34.60 18.57 -22.75
N GLN A 784 -35.49 17.83 -22.08
CA GLN A 784 -35.48 16.35 -22.11
C GLN A 784 -35.84 15.75 -23.48
N GLY A 785 -36.65 16.45 -24.29
CA GLY A 785 -36.94 16.07 -25.69
C GLY A 785 -35.73 16.15 -26.63
N PHE A 786 -34.59 16.63 -26.13
CA PHE A 786 -33.43 17.09 -26.90
C PHE A 786 -32.11 16.41 -26.50
N SER A 787 -32.09 15.69 -25.38
CA SER A 787 -30.92 14.95 -24.87
C SER A 787 -30.59 13.69 -25.69
N THR A 788 -29.31 13.37 -25.85
CA THR A 788 -28.82 12.11 -26.47
C THR A 788 -29.16 10.85 -25.66
N ALA A 789 -29.57 10.99 -24.40
CA ALA A 789 -29.89 9.87 -23.50
C ALA A 789 -31.39 9.47 -23.49
N GLY A 790 -32.27 10.22 -24.17
CA GLY A 790 -33.72 9.96 -24.25
C GLY A 790 -34.11 9.19 -25.52
N ASN A 791 -35.10 8.31 -25.43
CA ASN A 791 -35.44 7.32 -26.46
C ASN A 791 -36.31 7.84 -27.63
N LYS A 792 -36.42 9.16 -27.85
CA LYS A 792 -37.04 9.79 -29.05
C LYS A 792 -36.78 11.30 -29.00
N ARG A 793 -35.97 11.84 -29.93
CA ARG A 793 -35.97 13.29 -30.22
C ARG A 793 -37.33 13.63 -30.82
N SER A 794 -38.13 14.41 -30.13
CA SER A 794 -39.48 14.75 -30.57
C SER A 794 -39.76 16.22 -30.31
N MET A 795 -40.03 16.97 -31.39
CA MET A 795 -40.49 18.37 -31.32
C MET A 795 -41.89 18.51 -30.69
N LYS A 796 -42.59 17.40 -30.43
CA LYS A 796 -43.92 17.36 -29.79
C LYS A 796 -43.87 17.38 -28.25
N ASP A 797 -42.70 17.33 -27.64
CA ASP A 797 -42.58 17.42 -26.18
C ASP A 797 -42.82 18.87 -25.74
N GLU A 798 -43.92 19.12 -25.04
CA GLU A 798 -44.33 20.46 -24.60
C GLU A 798 -43.27 21.14 -23.71
N ARG A 799 -42.45 20.35 -23.00
CA ARG A 799 -41.36 20.85 -22.14
C ARG A 799 -40.30 21.62 -22.89
N ASN A 800 -40.16 21.35 -24.19
CA ASN A 800 -39.25 22.06 -25.07
C ASN A 800 -39.59 23.55 -25.26
N TRP A 801 -40.82 23.96 -24.90
CA TRP A 801 -41.31 25.33 -25.03
C TRP A 801 -41.23 26.14 -23.75
N LEU A 802 -40.86 25.53 -22.61
CA LEU A 802 -40.79 26.19 -21.29
C LEU A 802 -39.77 27.34 -21.21
N PHE A 803 -38.86 27.44 -22.18
CA PHE A 803 -38.00 28.62 -22.30
C PHE A 803 -38.79 29.90 -22.60
N ARG A 804 -40.01 29.79 -23.16
CA ARG A 804 -40.90 30.93 -23.39
C ARG A 804 -41.44 31.48 -22.08
N ASP A 805 -41.91 30.61 -21.18
CA ASP A 805 -42.34 31.02 -19.84
C ASP A 805 -41.21 31.65 -19.03
N TYR A 806 -39.98 31.13 -19.20
CA TYR A 806 -38.78 31.78 -18.66
C TYR A 806 -38.61 33.20 -19.23
N CYS A 807 -38.73 33.39 -20.55
CA CYS A 807 -38.64 34.72 -21.18
C CYS A 807 -39.78 35.67 -20.75
N GLU A 808 -41.01 35.17 -20.56
CA GLU A 808 -42.11 35.97 -20.04
C GLU A 808 -41.83 36.51 -18.63
N LEU A 809 -41.27 35.67 -17.75
CA LEU A 809 -40.84 36.10 -16.43
C LEU A 809 -39.65 37.07 -16.50
N LEU A 810 -38.69 36.88 -17.40
CA LEU A 810 -37.63 37.87 -17.64
C LEU A 810 -38.21 39.24 -18.05
N ALA A 811 -39.22 39.25 -18.93
CA ALA A 811 -39.87 40.47 -19.39
C ALA A 811 -40.56 41.24 -18.24
N ALA A 812 -41.14 40.50 -17.29
CA ALA A 812 -41.81 41.06 -16.13
C ALA A 812 -40.82 41.50 -15.04
N ILE A 813 -39.84 40.66 -14.70
CA ILE A 813 -38.85 40.90 -13.63
C ILE A 813 -37.84 41.99 -14.02
N LYS A 814 -37.45 42.03 -15.30
CA LYS A 814 -36.41 42.91 -15.86
C LYS A 814 -35.10 42.86 -15.05
N PRO A 815 -34.42 41.70 -15.02
CA PRO A 815 -33.22 41.54 -14.20
C PRO A 815 -32.00 42.25 -14.80
N ASP A 816 -31.02 42.54 -13.94
CA ASP A 816 -29.72 43.08 -14.34
C ASP A 816 -28.88 42.02 -15.07
N VAL A 817 -28.99 40.77 -14.65
CA VAL A 817 -28.36 39.61 -15.29
C VAL A 817 -29.33 38.43 -15.31
N PHE A 818 -29.23 37.53 -16.28
CA PHE A 818 -29.89 36.22 -16.17
C PHE A 818 -28.98 35.10 -16.64
N LEU A 819 -29.20 33.91 -16.11
CA LEU A 819 -28.51 32.67 -16.48
C LEU A 819 -29.52 31.65 -16.97
N PHE A 820 -29.34 31.23 -18.23
CA PHE A 820 -30.04 30.12 -18.83
C PHE A 820 -29.07 28.93 -18.97
N GLU A 821 -29.32 27.87 -18.20
CA GLU A 821 -28.51 26.65 -18.18
C GLU A 821 -29.07 25.57 -19.11
N ASN A 822 -28.19 24.88 -19.84
CA ASN A 822 -28.60 23.73 -20.65
C ASN A 822 -27.47 22.73 -20.97
N VAL A 823 -27.84 21.63 -21.63
CA VAL A 823 -26.92 20.59 -22.10
C VAL A 823 -26.31 20.94 -23.47
N THR A 824 -25.10 20.44 -23.76
CA THR A 824 -24.40 20.69 -25.04
C THR A 824 -25.13 20.17 -26.28
N GLY A 825 -26.03 19.19 -26.12
CA GLY A 825 -26.88 18.70 -27.20
C GLY A 825 -27.72 19.79 -27.87
N LEU A 826 -28.04 20.86 -27.14
CA LEU A 826 -28.82 22.01 -27.64
C LEU A 826 -28.15 22.67 -28.86
N LEU A 827 -26.81 22.74 -28.89
CA LEU A 827 -26.05 23.48 -29.91
C LEU A 827 -26.15 22.89 -31.31
N ASN A 828 -26.30 21.58 -31.42
CA ASN A 828 -26.22 20.84 -32.70
C ASN A 828 -27.60 20.40 -33.21
N MET A 829 -28.67 20.86 -32.57
CA MET A 829 -30.00 20.32 -32.74
C MET A 829 -30.75 20.98 -33.90
N GLU A 830 -31.41 20.17 -34.73
CA GLU A 830 -31.97 20.63 -36.02
C GLU A 830 -30.97 21.48 -36.82
N ARG A 831 -29.70 21.05 -36.88
CA ARG A 831 -28.60 21.81 -37.51
C ARG A 831 -28.35 23.20 -36.89
N GLY A 832 -28.72 23.38 -35.62
CA GLY A 832 -28.50 24.61 -34.84
C GLY A 832 -29.72 25.54 -34.76
N HIS A 833 -30.81 25.27 -35.49
CA HIS A 833 -31.96 26.17 -35.56
C HIS A 833 -32.63 26.43 -34.20
N VAL A 834 -32.75 25.41 -33.35
CA VAL A 834 -33.38 25.56 -32.03
C VAL A 834 -32.53 26.44 -31.09
N PHE A 835 -31.20 26.30 -31.14
CA PHE A 835 -30.31 27.15 -30.36
C PHE A 835 -30.40 28.62 -30.78
N GLU A 836 -30.42 28.89 -32.09
CA GLU A 836 -30.58 30.27 -32.59
C GLU A 836 -31.96 30.84 -32.27
N MET A 837 -33.04 30.04 -32.28
CA MET A 837 -34.36 30.46 -31.83
C MET A 837 -34.35 30.90 -30.36
N ILE A 838 -33.79 30.07 -29.45
CA ILE A 838 -33.70 30.39 -28.02
C ILE A 838 -32.84 31.65 -27.81
N LYS A 839 -31.71 31.73 -28.49
CA LYS A 839 -30.82 32.90 -28.42
C LYS A 839 -31.52 34.18 -28.88
N ASN A 840 -32.30 34.12 -29.97
CA ASN A 840 -33.07 35.25 -30.47
C ASN A 840 -34.14 35.72 -29.45
N GLU A 841 -34.88 34.80 -28.83
CA GLU A 841 -35.86 35.16 -27.80
C GLU A 841 -35.19 35.75 -26.55
N LEU A 842 -34.14 35.10 -26.03
CA LEU A 842 -33.40 35.60 -24.87
C LEU A 842 -32.75 36.97 -25.12
N SER A 843 -32.36 37.27 -26.36
CA SER A 843 -31.70 38.53 -26.72
C SER A 843 -32.61 39.75 -26.54
N LYS A 844 -33.93 39.55 -26.54
CA LYS A 844 -34.92 40.62 -26.29
C LYS A 844 -34.91 41.11 -24.85
N HIS A 845 -34.29 40.35 -23.93
CA HIS A 845 -34.29 40.62 -22.49
C HIS A 845 -32.92 41.02 -21.93
N ALA A 846 -31.89 41.13 -22.78
CA ALA A 846 -30.55 41.57 -22.39
C ALA A 846 -29.90 42.49 -23.43
N LYS A 847 -29.09 43.46 -23.00
CA LYS A 847 -28.25 44.28 -23.90
C LYS A 847 -27.17 43.45 -24.60
N ARG A 848 -26.60 42.47 -23.91
CA ARG A 848 -25.61 41.52 -24.42
C ARG A 848 -25.97 40.09 -24.04
N LEU A 849 -25.82 39.17 -24.97
CA LEU A 849 -25.83 37.73 -24.70
C LEU A 849 -24.43 37.16 -24.81
N ILE A 850 -24.04 36.39 -23.80
CA ILE A 850 -22.74 35.73 -23.70
C ILE A 850 -23.00 34.23 -23.57
N VAL A 851 -22.25 33.41 -24.31
CA VAL A 851 -22.45 31.95 -24.31
C VAL A 851 -21.15 31.27 -23.90
N TRP A 852 -21.20 30.53 -22.80
CA TRP A 852 -20.07 29.75 -22.31
C TRP A 852 -20.34 28.26 -22.46
N LYS A 853 -19.31 27.53 -22.89
CA LYS A 853 -19.26 26.06 -22.87
C LYS A 853 -18.28 25.67 -21.77
N LEU A 854 -18.79 25.02 -20.74
CA LEU A 854 -18.02 24.71 -19.53
C LEU A 854 -17.91 23.20 -19.36
N HIS A 855 -16.73 22.75 -18.97
CA HIS A 855 -16.41 21.37 -18.63
C HIS A 855 -16.10 21.31 -17.14
N SER A 856 -16.92 20.62 -16.34
CA SER A 856 -16.78 20.62 -14.87
C SER A 856 -15.37 20.21 -14.40
N GLU A 857 -14.70 19.31 -15.11
CA GLU A 857 -13.33 18.87 -14.80
C GLU A 857 -12.27 19.98 -14.96
N ASP A 858 -12.56 21.06 -15.70
CA ASP A 858 -11.65 22.21 -15.83
C ASP A 858 -11.76 23.16 -14.63
N TYR A 859 -12.74 22.93 -13.76
CA TYR A 859 -13.14 23.76 -12.62
C TYR A 859 -13.02 23.03 -11.28
N ALA A 860 -12.06 22.11 -11.18
CA ALA A 860 -11.74 21.32 -9.99
C ALA A 860 -12.91 20.48 -9.43
N ILE A 861 -13.72 19.91 -10.32
CA ILE A 861 -14.83 19.00 -9.94
C ILE A 861 -14.49 17.58 -10.41
N PRO A 862 -14.70 16.54 -9.56
CA PRO A 862 -14.42 15.13 -9.89
C PRO A 862 -15.43 14.51 -10.86
N GLN A 863 -15.86 15.27 -11.86
CA GLN A 863 -16.80 14.82 -12.87
C GLN A 863 -16.58 15.50 -14.21
N ARG A 864 -16.68 14.70 -15.26
CA ARG A 864 -16.71 15.11 -16.66
C ARG A 864 -18.13 15.42 -17.07
N ARG A 865 -18.54 16.69 -16.96
CA ARG A 865 -19.90 17.16 -17.27
C ARG A 865 -19.83 18.45 -18.07
N ASN A 866 -20.42 18.40 -19.26
CA ASN A 866 -20.42 19.54 -20.17
C ASN A 866 -21.72 20.31 -20.02
N ARG A 867 -21.62 21.64 -19.98
CA ARG A 867 -22.74 22.58 -19.87
C ARG A 867 -22.62 23.77 -20.81
N VAL A 868 -23.77 24.23 -21.26
CA VAL A 868 -23.93 25.49 -21.99
C VAL A 868 -24.62 26.46 -21.06
N ILE A 869 -23.97 27.59 -20.80
CA ILE A 869 -24.52 28.66 -19.97
C ILE A 869 -24.68 29.88 -20.89
N ILE A 870 -25.92 30.35 -21.03
CA ILE A 870 -26.22 31.60 -21.73
C ILE A 870 -26.45 32.67 -20.66
N VAL A 871 -25.65 33.71 -20.67
CA VAL A 871 -25.74 34.84 -19.76
C VAL A 871 -26.29 36.04 -20.50
N GLY A 872 -27.40 36.59 -20.01
CA GLY A 872 -27.87 37.91 -20.42
C GLY A 872 -27.31 38.98 -19.49
N ASP A 873 -26.65 40.00 -20.04
CA ASP A 873 -26.05 41.10 -19.29
C ASP A 873 -26.69 42.44 -19.67
N ASN A 874 -27.38 43.08 -18.71
CA ASN A 874 -27.90 44.44 -18.82
C ASN A 874 -27.00 45.49 -18.13
N THR A 875 -26.00 45.03 -17.38
CA THR A 875 -25.06 45.86 -16.60
C THR A 875 -23.84 46.30 -17.40
N GLY A 876 -23.43 45.49 -18.39
CA GLY A 876 -22.19 45.66 -19.14
C GLY A 876 -20.93 45.20 -18.39
N LYS A 877 -21.07 44.66 -17.17
CA LYS A 877 -19.95 44.27 -16.29
C LYS A 877 -19.52 42.82 -16.48
N VAL A 878 -20.33 41.98 -17.14
CA VAL A 878 -20.02 40.56 -17.29
C VAL A 878 -18.95 40.37 -18.38
N PRO A 879 -17.84 39.66 -18.09
CA PRO A 879 -16.80 39.36 -19.09
C PRO A 879 -17.33 38.51 -20.25
N GLU A 880 -16.88 38.76 -21.48
CA GLU A 880 -17.29 37.93 -22.63
C GLU A 880 -16.68 36.53 -22.62
N TYR A 881 -15.46 36.39 -22.08
CA TYR A 881 -14.77 35.12 -21.97
C TYR A 881 -15.28 34.30 -20.79
N ALA A 882 -15.20 32.97 -20.89
CA ALA A 882 -15.60 32.05 -19.83
C ALA A 882 -14.69 32.15 -18.59
N PRO A 883 -15.14 31.71 -17.40
CA PRO A 883 -14.29 31.63 -16.22
C PRO A 883 -12.99 30.86 -16.52
N ARG A 884 -11.88 31.33 -15.95
CA ARG A 884 -10.55 30.72 -16.15
C ARG A 884 -10.56 29.26 -15.69
N ILE A 885 -10.01 28.37 -16.53
CA ILE A 885 -9.77 26.97 -16.16
C ILE A 885 -8.70 26.88 -15.08
N ILE A 886 -8.92 26.04 -14.08
CA ILE A 886 -8.07 25.89 -12.89
C ILE A 886 -7.57 24.46 -12.68
N SER A 887 -8.11 23.50 -13.42
CA SER A 887 -7.64 22.13 -13.44
C SER A 887 -7.70 21.53 -14.85
N THR A 888 -7.12 20.36 -15.04
CA THR A 888 -7.10 19.69 -16.34
C THR A 888 -7.06 18.16 -16.20
N LEU A 889 -7.45 17.47 -17.27
CA LEU A 889 -7.22 16.03 -17.45
C LEU A 889 -5.86 15.70 -18.08
N SER A 890 -5.17 16.70 -18.64
CA SER A 890 -3.87 16.54 -19.33
C SER A 890 -2.68 16.99 -18.48
N THR A 891 -1.45 16.72 -18.93
CA THR A 891 -0.21 17.05 -18.18
C THR A 891 0.26 18.51 -18.35
N CYS A 892 -0.61 19.44 -18.73
CA CYS A 892 -0.22 20.79 -19.17
C CYS A 892 -0.27 21.84 -18.06
N GLY A 893 0.73 21.89 -17.17
CA GLY A 893 1.03 23.04 -16.28
C GLY A 893 -0.08 23.52 -15.32
N LEU A 894 -1.26 22.90 -15.35
CA LEU A 894 -2.39 23.10 -14.46
C LEU A 894 -2.54 21.88 -13.55
N PRO A 895 -3.07 22.06 -12.33
CA PRO A 895 -3.40 20.97 -11.43
C PRO A 895 -4.31 19.92 -12.08
N ARG A 896 -4.13 18.65 -11.69
CA ARG A 896 -5.03 17.59 -12.13
C ARG A 896 -6.41 17.77 -11.49
N ALA A 897 -7.47 17.55 -12.24
CA ALA A 897 -8.82 17.50 -11.66
C ALA A 897 -8.92 16.40 -10.59
N PRO A 898 -9.66 16.63 -9.48
CA PRO A 898 -9.86 15.62 -8.44
C PRO A 898 -10.41 14.32 -9.02
N SER A 899 -9.87 13.19 -8.57
CA SER A 899 -10.27 11.87 -9.04
C SER A 899 -11.52 11.33 -8.30
N VAL A 900 -12.09 10.24 -8.79
CA VAL A 900 -13.17 9.54 -8.07
C VAL A 900 -12.69 9.07 -6.69
N LYS A 901 -11.47 8.56 -6.58
CA LYS A 901 -10.89 8.14 -5.30
C LYS A 901 -10.74 9.33 -4.36
N ASP A 902 -10.19 10.45 -4.85
CA ASP A 902 -10.03 11.68 -4.06
C ASP A 902 -11.36 12.17 -3.47
N ALA A 903 -12.48 11.91 -4.15
CA ALA A 903 -13.80 12.34 -3.73
C ALA A 903 -14.53 11.37 -2.79
N LEU A 904 -14.24 10.06 -2.86
CA LEU A 904 -15.09 9.02 -2.27
C LEU A 904 -14.40 8.07 -1.27
N ASP A 905 -13.07 7.96 -1.24
CA ASP A 905 -12.36 6.93 -0.43
C ASP A 905 -12.65 7.01 1.07
N ASP A 906 -12.97 8.20 1.55
CA ASP A 906 -13.27 8.49 2.95
C ASP A 906 -14.73 8.15 3.35
N LEU A 907 -15.64 7.90 2.39
CA LEU A 907 -17.01 7.46 2.67
C LEU A 907 -17.04 5.97 3.05
N PRO A 908 -17.96 5.55 3.94
CA PRO A 908 -18.06 4.16 4.34
C PRO A 908 -18.44 3.27 3.16
N ALA A 909 -17.74 2.14 3.05
CA ALA A 909 -17.99 1.14 2.02
C ALA A 909 -19.36 0.51 2.20
N LEU A 910 -20.05 0.22 1.08
CA LEU A 910 -21.39 -0.36 1.08
C LEU A 910 -21.48 -1.62 0.23
N GLN A 911 -22.32 -2.54 0.69
CA GLN A 911 -22.83 -3.66 -0.08
C GLN A 911 -24.11 -3.27 -0.84
N PRO A 912 -24.49 -4.00 -1.91
CA PRO A 912 -25.73 -3.76 -2.62
C PRO A 912 -26.96 -3.76 -1.69
N GLY A 913 -27.78 -2.70 -1.77
CA GLY A 913 -28.96 -2.54 -0.93
C GLY A 913 -28.73 -2.01 0.49
N GLN A 914 -27.49 -1.77 0.89
CA GLN A 914 -27.14 -1.26 2.22
C GLN A 914 -27.39 0.25 2.36
N ASP A 915 -27.85 0.67 3.53
CA ASP A 915 -27.83 2.08 3.98
C ASP A 915 -26.60 2.30 4.87
N GLY A 916 -25.78 3.27 4.49
CA GLY A 916 -24.51 3.63 5.13
C GLY A 916 -24.57 4.89 5.97
N GLY A 917 -25.74 5.50 6.16
CA GLY A 917 -25.85 6.80 6.80
C GLY A 917 -25.25 6.87 8.21
N ASP A 918 -25.34 5.79 8.97
CA ASP A 918 -24.89 5.73 10.37
C ASP A 918 -23.52 5.06 10.54
N LEU A 919 -22.78 4.83 9.45
CA LEU A 919 -21.47 4.15 9.50
C LEU A 919 -20.31 5.12 9.78
N GLY A 920 -20.53 6.43 9.67
CA GLY A 920 -19.47 7.43 9.78
C GLY A 920 -18.46 7.38 8.63
N TYR A 921 -17.54 8.33 8.60
CA TYR A 921 -16.46 8.32 7.60
C TYR A 921 -15.39 7.26 7.95
N ARG A 922 -14.74 6.67 6.94
CA ARG A 922 -13.71 5.63 7.11
C ARG A 922 -12.43 6.16 7.76
N HIS A 923 -12.11 7.41 7.47
CA HIS A 923 -10.95 8.14 7.98
C HIS A 923 -11.22 9.65 7.90
N GLU A 924 -10.32 10.46 8.46
CA GLU A 924 -10.35 11.92 8.31
C GLU A 924 -10.18 12.35 6.85
N SER A 925 -10.51 13.59 6.51
CA SER A 925 -10.33 14.07 5.14
C SER A 925 -8.85 14.08 4.77
N THR A 926 -8.47 13.36 3.71
CA THR A 926 -7.10 13.29 3.22
C THR A 926 -6.88 14.15 1.97
N THR A 927 -7.97 14.64 1.36
CA THR A 927 -7.93 15.54 0.19
C THR A 927 -8.64 16.86 0.48
N PRO A 928 -8.22 17.98 -0.15
CA PRO A 928 -8.94 19.25 -0.03
C PRO A 928 -10.40 19.13 -0.49
N TYR A 929 -10.70 18.24 -1.44
CA TYR A 929 -12.06 18.03 -1.91
C TYR A 929 -12.94 17.37 -0.83
N GLN A 930 -12.43 16.37 -0.11
CA GLN A 930 -13.15 15.75 1.01
C GLN A 930 -13.40 16.78 2.12
N ALA A 931 -12.40 17.58 2.47
CA ALA A 931 -12.54 18.64 3.46
C ALA A 931 -13.63 19.65 3.05
N LEU A 932 -13.71 20.01 1.77
CA LEU A 932 -14.79 20.87 1.26
C LEU A 932 -16.15 20.20 1.41
N MET A 933 -16.29 18.94 0.99
CA MET A 933 -17.58 18.23 1.03
C MET A 933 -18.07 18.03 2.47
N ARG A 934 -17.18 17.86 3.44
CA ARG A 934 -17.52 17.74 4.86
C ARG A 934 -17.81 19.07 5.55
N GLY A 935 -17.56 20.19 4.87
CA GLY A 935 -17.71 21.55 5.42
C GLY A 935 -16.55 21.97 6.34
N GLU A 936 -15.42 21.29 6.29
CA GLU A 936 -14.22 21.60 7.09
C GLU A 936 -13.47 22.81 6.53
N ILE A 937 -13.57 23.05 5.22
CA ILE A 937 -13.02 24.24 4.55
C ILE A 937 -14.06 24.89 3.64
N SER A 938 -13.94 26.20 3.45
CA SER A 938 -14.76 26.96 2.50
C SER A 938 -14.37 26.69 1.05
N VAL A 939 -15.28 26.99 0.12
CA VAL A 939 -15.02 26.92 -1.33
C VAL A 939 -13.79 27.75 -1.72
N ALA A 940 -13.61 28.94 -1.14
CA ALA A 940 -12.47 29.80 -1.42
C ALA A 940 -11.13 29.16 -0.99
N GLN A 941 -11.10 28.53 0.19
CA GLN A 941 -9.92 27.81 0.68
C GLN A 941 -9.62 26.58 -0.17
N TYR A 942 -10.65 25.86 -0.60
CA TYR A 942 -10.50 24.73 -1.53
C TYR A 942 -9.85 25.17 -2.84
N LEU A 943 -10.40 26.19 -3.50
CA LEU A 943 -9.85 26.69 -4.76
C LEU A 943 -8.42 27.20 -4.60
N ALA A 944 -8.10 27.88 -3.50
CA ALA A 944 -6.73 28.32 -3.21
C ALA A 944 -5.77 27.14 -3.12
N LYS A 945 -6.14 26.07 -2.40
CA LYS A 945 -5.34 24.83 -2.28
C LYS A 945 -5.19 24.07 -3.58
N VAL A 946 -6.16 24.16 -4.50
CA VAL A 946 -6.04 23.54 -5.84
C VAL A 946 -5.09 24.33 -6.73
N THR A 947 -5.06 25.66 -6.63
CA THR A 947 -4.30 26.54 -7.54
C THR A 947 -2.86 26.84 -7.12
N GLN A 948 -2.44 26.46 -5.90
CA GLN A 948 -1.06 26.53 -5.42
C GLN A 948 -0.25 25.33 -5.93
#